data_AF-A0A7K1G494-F1
#
_entry.id   AF-A0A7K1G494-F1
#
_cell.length_a   1.000
_cell.length_b   1.000
_cell.length_c   1.000
_cell.angle_alpha   90.00
_cell.angle_beta   90.00
_cell.angle_gamma   90.00
#
_symmetry.space_group_name_H-M   'P 1'
#
loop_
_entity.id
_entity.type
_entity.pdbx_description
1 polymer ?
#
loop_
_entity_poly.entity_id
_entity_poly.type
_entity_poly.pdbx_seq_one_letter_code
_entity_poly.pdbx_strand_id
1 'polypeptide(L)'
;MKTKFNLYISLTLLVVLGTSCSQDFLEEKKNYGSYDDTFFQTQERVQAYVDNQYYDFYNAYKSPVSTVVGLFTDTNSRLTEELGGTQDFINPNKTLLSAGEAGNYYGLKLGSGVNNTAYNRIRECNILLEDIDVKGANLDKTFRDQAKGQMYYMRAMQYFDLMRTYGGVPIVTTVQTAASDDPTIQLPRAKVSEVVAQIVADLDTAASLLPGKWIDASYGRFTKGAALAQKARVLLTYASPLFNKNWDGSNERWQAALDAGLAAETQLTKDGYGLFGNSIKDWEAMFLKDNVFCPEAITVQLCGTGTTGTAINNSWEKAIRLVSLGGSGGGTPAPKEMIDLFPLADGSRPTAANGYNDFTFFLNRDPRFYRTFSFSGAKWGNKETPNAVLWAYRWVDATNKAGFSDANTAISSPAFVRKMSNTAASKETNFQYSGTDIFEYRYAELLLNIAECYAALGQTNNTLAYLGRIRNRVGIPSANNYGIGTLTSKYAAIEAVLYERRVELAYEGKRFWDVQRWMLYDNASLPGIVGGTVSKLGLSPINGTKRTGNYLQYKNTAASSTTDPLTAARASIIVDYDSANFQTQLTTLAAFYNANFTRTDLITAMDNFAGAPVNIKFNPNYYISGLNTAVLTQNPWLLQTVGWNDNFGGPGTFNYQE
;
A
#
# COMPACT_ATOMS: atom_id res chain seq x y z
N MET A 1 -48.22 -54.99 -37.14
CA MET A 1 -48.66 -53.58 -36.96
C MET A 1 -47.75 -52.73 -36.06
N LYS A 2 -46.95 -53.29 -35.14
CA LYS A 2 -46.03 -52.51 -34.28
C LYS A 2 -44.67 -52.14 -34.92
N THR A 3 -44.23 -52.83 -35.97
CA THR A 3 -42.93 -52.56 -36.64
C THR A 3 -42.97 -51.43 -37.66
N LYS A 4 -44.12 -51.19 -38.33
CA LYS A 4 -44.25 -50.05 -39.26
C LYS A 4 -44.44 -48.71 -38.53
N PHE A 5 -45.01 -48.72 -37.32
CA PHE A 5 -45.21 -47.50 -36.51
C PHE A 5 -43.88 -46.93 -35.98
N ASN A 6 -42.92 -47.79 -35.62
CA ASN A 6 -41.61 -47.36 -35.12
C ASN A 6 -40.69 -46.84 -36.24
N LEU A 7 -40.88 -47.26 -37.49
CA LEU A 7 -40.09 -46.78 -38.63
C LEU A 7 -40.47 -45.34 -39.00
N TYR A 8 -41.77 -45.00 -38.95
CA TYR A 8 -42.24 -43.64 -39.22
C TYR A 8 -41.92 -42.67 -38.08
N ILE A 9 -41.94 -43.10 -36.82
CA ILE A 9 -41.48 -42.28 -35.69
C ILE A 9 -39.97 -42.01 -35.77
N SER A 10 -39.18 -43.00 -36.18
CA SER A 10 -37.72 -42.84 -36.31
C SER A 10 -37.31 -41.95 -37.49
N LEU A 11 -38.04 -41.99 -38.62
CA LEU A 11 -37.80 -41.10 -39.76
C LEU A 11 -38.25 -39.67 -39.48
N THR A 12 -39.32 -39.48 -38.70
CA THR A 12 -39.80 -38.14 -38.33
C THR A 12 -38.89 -37.49 -37.27
N LEU A 13 -38.28 -38.28 -36.38
CA LEU A 13 -37.29 -37.77 -35.42
C LEU A 13 -35.95 -37.39 -36.06
N LEU A 14 -35.56 -38.02 -37.19
CA LEU A 14 -34.31 -37.70 -37.89
C LEU A 14 -34.41 -36.43 -38.76
N VAL A 15 -35.60 -36.07 -39.24
CA VAL A 15 -35.83 -34.83 -40.01
C VAL A 15 -35.94 -33.61 -39.09
N VAL A 16 -36.31 -33.79 -37.82
CA VAL A 16 -36.32 -32.72 -36.79
C VAL A 16 -34.91 -32.39 -36.24
N LEU A 17 -33.92 -33.26 -36.46
CA LEU A 17 -32.52 -33.03 -36.05
C LEU A 17 -31.66 -32.32 -37.11
N GLY A 18 -32.23 -31.96 -38.26
CA GLY A 18 -31.51 -31.36 -39.40
C GLY A 18 -31.55 -29.82 -39.48
N THR A 19 -32.13 -29.10 -38.53
CA THR A 19 -32.25 -27.63 -38.58
C THR A 19 -31.75 -26.99 -37.28
N SER A 20 -30.46 -27.13 -36.98
CA SER A 20 -29.81 -26.36 -35.90
C SER A 20 -28.30 -26.26 -36.12
N CYS A 21 -27.92 -25.78 -37.29
CA CYS A 21 -26.70 -24.98 -37.41
C CYS A 21 -27.13 -23.79 -38.27
N SER A 22 -27.79 -22.81 -37.64
CA SER A 22 -27.79 -21.48 -38.25
C SER A 22 -26.32 -21.09 -38.41
N GLN A 23 -25.99 -20.49 -39.55
CA GLN A 23 -24.66 -19.90 -39.73
C GLN A 23 -24.37 -18.85 -38.63
N ASP A 24 -25.38 -18.39 -37.90
CA ASP A 24 -25.27 -17.62 -36.65
C ASP A 24 -24.42 -18.31 -35.57
N PHE A 25 -24.40 -19.65 -35.46
CA PHE A 25 -23.53 -20.34 -34.49
C PHE A 25 -22.04 -20.21 -34.85
N LEU A 26 -21.73 -19.98 -36.14
CA LEU A 26 -20.37 -19.77 -36.64
C LEU A 26 -20.02 -18.28 -36.83
N GLU A 27 -21.02 -17.39 -36.92
CA GLU A 27 -20.85 -15.95 -36.77
C GLU A 27 -20.78 -15.51 -35.29
N GLU A 28 -21.25 -16.33 -34.35
CA GLU A 28 -21.04 -16.17 -32.90
C GLU A 28 -19.67 -16.70 -32.43
N LYS A 29 -18.61 -16.50 -33.22
CA LYS A 29 -17.28 -16.26 -32.63
C LYS A 29 -17.27 -14.88 -31.96
N LYS A 30 -18.13 -14.71 -30.96
CA LYS A 30 -18.24 -13.48 -30.17
C LYS A 30 -16.94 -13.27 -29.41
N ASN A 31 -16.31 -12.13 -29.70
CA ASN A 31 -15.24 -11.55 -28.93
C ASN A 31 -15.57 -11.61 -27.43
N TYR A 32 -14.66 -12.15 -26.64
CA TYR A 32 -14.74 -12.08 -25.19
C TYR A 32 -14.88 -10.60 -24.78
N GLY A 33 -15.97 -10.26 -24.07
CA GLY A 33 -16.29 -8.87 -23.69
C GLY A 33 -17.16 -8.08 -24.69
N SER A 34 -17.85 -8.74 -25.64
CA SER A 34 -18.88 -8.07 -26.44
C SER A 34 -20.18 -7.97 -25.65
N TYR A 35 -20.49 -6.78 -25.16
CA TYR A 35 -21.83 -6.42 -24.72
C TYR A 35 -22.74 -6.31 -25.94
N ASP A 36 -23.98 -6.80 -25.85
CA ASP A 36 -24.97 -6.46 -26.86
C ASP A 36 -25.29 -4.96 -26.79
N ASP A 37 -25.85 -4.41 -27.87
CA ASP A 37 -26.16 -2.97 -27.97
C ASP A 37 -27.20 -2.49 -26.93
N THR A 38 -27.84 -3.41 -26.19
CA THR A 38 -28.80 -3.13 -25.12
C THR A 38 -28.19 -3.13 -23.73
N PHE A 39 -26.92 -3.52 -23.56
CA PHE A 39 -26.33 -3.70 -22.24
C PHE A 39 -26.33 -2.41 -21.41
N PHE A 40 -25.93 -1.28 -21.99
CA PHE A 40 -25.88 0.01 -21.30
C PHE A 40 -27.22 0.76 -21.23
N GLN A 41 -28.33 0.14 -21.67
CA GLN A 41 -29.65 0.78 -21.66
C GLN A 41 -30.35 0.74 -20.30
N THR A 42 -29.80 0.06 -19.29
CA THR A 42 -30.40 0.01 -17.94
C THR A 42 -29.40 0.41 -16.86
N GLN A 43 -29.90 1.17 -15.87
CA GLN A 43 -29.09 1.64 -14.73
C GLN A 43 -28.48 0.48 -13.94
N GLU A 44 -29.21 -0.62 -13.74
CA GLU A 44 -28.70 -1.82 -13.04
C GLU A 44 -27.51 -2.47 -13.74
N ARG A 45 -27.54 -2.61 -15.07
CA ARG A 45 -26.43 -3.22 -15.82
C ARG A 45 -25.20 -2.33 -15.81
N VAL A 46 -25.38 -1.02 -15.99
CA VAL A 46 -24.28 -0.05 -15.87
C VAL A 46 -23.69 -0.06 -14.47
N GLN A 47 -24.55 -0.11 -13.44
CA GLN A 47 -24.10 -0.15 -12.05
C GLN A 47 -23.30 -1.42 -11.75
N ALA A 48 -23.79 -2.58 -12.18
CA ALA A 48 -23.07 -3.85 -12.05
C ALA A 48 -21.72 -3.83 -12.79
N TYR A 49 -21.65 -3.16 -13.95
CA TYR A 49 -20.40 -2.97 -14.68
C TYR A 49 -19.39 -2.16 -13.88
N VAL A 50 -19.81 -1.01 -13.34
CA VAL A 50 -18.97 -0.15 -12.49
C VAL A 50 -18.52 -0.90 -11.24
N ASP A 51 -19.42 -1.65 -10.60
CA ASP A 51 -19.10 -2.42 -9.38
C ASP A 51 -18.11 -3.56 -9.66
N ASN A 52 -18.21 -4.21 -10.83
CA ASN A 52 -17.22 -5.19 -11.27
C ASN A 52 -15.83 -4.54 -11.49
N GLN A 53 -15.77 -3.31 -11.98
CA GLN A 53 -14.49 -2.59 -12.07
C GLN A 53 -13.90 -2.32 -10.68
N TYR A 54 -14.70 -1.92 -9.69
CA TYR A 54 -14.19 -1.80 -8.32
C TYR A 54 -13.63 -3.11 -7.80
N TYR A 55 -14.33 -4.23 -8.04
CA TYR A 55 -13.84 -5.56 -7.70
C TYR A 55 -12.50 -5.86 -8.38
N ASP A 56 -12.39 -5.65 -9.68
CA ASP A 56 -11.16 -5.95 -10.42
C ASP A 56 -9.96 -5.08 -9.99
N PHE A 57 -10.19 -3.85 -9.55
CA PHE A 57 -9.14 -3.02 -9.02
C PHE A 57 -8.70 -3.43 -7.61
N TYR A 58 -9.65 -3.73 -6.72
CA TYR A 58 -9.37 -3.85 -5.28
C TYR A 58 -9.47 -5.26 -4.67
N ASN A 59 -9.87 -6.30 -5.42
CA ASN A 59 -9.97 -7.66 -4.87
C ASN A 59 -8.65 -8.19 -4.25
N ALA A 60 -7.51 -7.67 -4.70
CA ALA A 60 -6.17 -7.99 -4.19
C ALA A 60 -5.71 -7.06 -3.06
N TYR A 61 -6.39 -5.93 -2.87
CA TYR A 61 -6.05 -4.89 -1.90
C TYR A 61 -6.64 -5.20 -0.53
N LYS A 62 -6.24 -6.34 0.04
CA LYS A 62 -6.77 -6.90 1.30
C LYS A 62 -5.87 -6.64 2.50
N SER A 63 -4.87 -5.78 2.34
CA SER A 63 -3.90 -5.44 3.38
C SER A 63 -3.49 -3.96 3.22
N PRO A 64 -3.31 -3.21 4.32
CA PRO A 64 -2.85 -1.83 4.25
C PRO A 64 -1.41 -1.72 3.74
N VAL A 65 -0.62 -2.79 3.76
CA VAL A 65 0.74 -2.81 3.20
C VAL A 65 0.78 -3.18 1.72
N SER A 66 -0.38 -3.40 1.07
CA SER A 66 -0.46 -3.49 -0.38
C SER A 66 -0.18 -2.12 -1.01
N THR A 67 0.51 -2.09 -2.14
CA THR A 67 1.04 -0.82 -2.72
C THR A 67 0.57 -0.52 -4.14
N VAL A 68 -0.05 -1.49 -4.80
CA VAL A 68 -0.47 -1.47 -6.21
C VAL A 68 -1.79 -2.21 -6.35
N VAL A 69 -2.71 -1.71 -7.18
CA VAL A 69 -4.02 -2.35 -7.42
C VAL A 69 -3.89 -3.65 -8.23
N GLY A 70 -4.64 -4.69 -7.87
CA GLY A 70 -4.61 -6.03 -8.50
C GLY A 70 -3.37 -6.89 -8.24
N LEU A 71 -2.45 -6.48 -7.37
CA LEU A 71 -1.32 -7.31 -6.96
C LEU A 71 -1.54 -7.90 -5.56
N PHE A 72 -1.46 -9.23 -5.45
CA PHE A 72 -1.58 -9.98 -4.20
C PHE A 72 -0.23 -10.13 -3.49
N THR A 73 0.49 -9.02 -3.26
CA THR A 73 1.82 -9.06 -2.61
C THR A 73 2.11 -7.85 -1.74
N ASP A 74 2.95 -8.06 -0.73
CA ASP A 74 3.56 -7.03 0.13
C ASP A 74 5.04 -6.76 -0.21
N THR A 75 5.55 -7.32 -1.32
CA THR A 75 6.98 -7.26 -1.69
C THR A 75 7.56 -5.85 -1.58
N ASN A 76 6.88 -4.84 -2.12
CA ASN A 76 7.34 -3.44 -2.09
C ASN A 76 7.50 -2.92 -0.66
N SER A 77 6.57 -3.25 0.24
CA SER A 77 6.64 -2.88 1.66
C SER A 77 7.77 -3.60 2.39
N ARG A 78 8.25 -4.72 1.86
CA ARG A 78 9.47 -5.43 2.33
C ARG A 78 10.76 -4.95 1.68
N LEU A 79 10.71 -3.93 0.82
CA LEU A 79 11.92 -3.26 0.31
C LEU A 79 12.36 -2.09 1.20
N THR A 80 11.57 -1.77 2.22
CA THR A 80 11.81 -0.66 3.15
C THR A 80 12.18 -1.17 4.53
N GLU A 81 12.50 -0.25 5.44
CA GLU A 81 12.76 -0.54 6.85
C GLU A 81 11.52 -1.04 7.62
N GLU A 82 10.30 -0.97 7.05
CA GLU A 82 9.06 -1.29 7.78
C GLU A 82 8.94 -2.77 8.12
N LEU A 83 9.27 -3.64 7.17
CA LEU A 83 9.08 -5.09 7.27
C LEU A 83 10.38 -5.82 6.98
N GLY A 84 10.82 -6.70 7.89
CA GLY A 84 12.00 -7.53 7.70
C GLY A 84 11.88 -8.58 6.59
N GLY A 85 13.03 -9.11 6.17
CA GLY A 85 13.14 -10.21 5.21
C GLY A 85 13.64 -9.75 3.85
N THR A 86 14.66 -10.45 3.34
CA THR A 86 15.34 -10.09 2.09
C THR A 86 14.48 -10.44 0.87
N GLN A 87 14.18 -9.43 0.04
CA GLN A 87 13.55 -9.59 -1.27
C GLN A 87 14.58 -9.47 -2.39
N ASP A 88 14.23 -9.90 -3.60
CA ASP A 88 15.17 -9.95 -4.73
C ASP A 88 15.81 -8.60 -5.07
N PHE A 89 15.04 -7.50 -4.99
CA PHE A 89 15.54 -6.16 -5.32
C PHE A 89 16.49 -5.56 -4.26
N ILE A 90 16.52 -6.12 -3.05
CA ILE A 90 17.42 -5.67 -1.97
C ILE A 90 18.46 -6.74 -1.59
N ASN A 91 18.49 -7.87 -2.30
CA ASN A 91 19.39 -8.98 -2.02
C ASN A 91 20.77 -8.73 -2.66
N PRO A 92 21.86 -8.61 -1.88
CA PRO A 92 23.18 -8.36 -2.43
C PRO A 92 23.75 -9.51 -3.27
N ASN A 93 23.19 -10.72 -3.13
CA ASN A 93 23.57 -11.91 -3.88
C ASN A 93 22.78 -12.07 -5.19
N LYS A 94 21.86 -11.16 -5.50
CA LYS A 94 21.11 -11.13 -6.76
C LYS A 94 21.42 -9.85 -7.52
N THR A 95 21.58 -9.97 -8.83
CA THR A 95 21.68 -8.84 -9.75
C THR A 95 20.77 -9.14 -10.93
N LEU A 96 19.61 -8.49 -10.94
CA LEU A 96 18.59 -8.65 -11.96
C LEU A 96 18.85 -7.62 -13.05
N LEU A 97 18.98 -8.09 -14.29
CA LEU A 97 19.27 -7.22 -15.43
C LEU A 97 18.45 -7.62 -16.64
N SER A 98 18.06 -8.88 -16.78
CA SER A 98 17.39 -9.39 -17.97
C SER A 98 15.88 -9.15 -17.95
N ALA A 99 15.26 -9.10 -19.13
CA ALA A 99 13.81 -9.08 -19.27
C ALA A 99 13.12 -10.30 -18.63
N GLY A 100 13.80 -11.42 -18.44
CA GLY A 100 13.24 -12.61 -17.76
C GLY A 100 13.01 -12.39 -16.26
N GLU A 101 13.72 -11.44 -15.67
CA GLU A 101 13.69 -11.15 -14.22
C GLU A 101 12.78 -9.97 -13.86
N ALA A 102 12.27 -9.24 -14.86
CA ALA A 102 11.37 -8.12 -14.66
C ALA A 102 9.94 -8.58 -14.32
N GLY A 103 9.22 -7.76 -13.54
CA GLY A 103 7.87 -8.06 -13.08
C GLY A 103 6.79 -8.02 -14.18
N ASN A 104 5.74 -8.82 -13.99
CA ASN A 104 4.67 -9.03 -14.98
C ASN A 104 3.45 -8.11 -14.83
N TYR A 105 3.52 -7.07 -14.00
CA TYR A 105 2.37 -6.20 -13.71
C TYR A 105 1.82 -5.48 -14.95
N TYR A 106 2.69 -5.22 -15.93
CA TYR A 106 2.34 -4.58 -17.21
C TYR A 106 1.20 -5.30 -17.94
N GLY A 107 1.20 -6.64 -17.94
CA GLY A 107 0.22 -7.44 -18.65
C GLY A 107 0.71 -8.86 -18.94
N LEU A 108 -0.22 -9.72 -19.37
CA LEU A 108 0.06 -11.10 -19.75
C LEU A 108 -0.25 -11.30 -21.24
N LYS A 109 0.23 -12.42 -21.79
CA LYS A 109 -0.19 -12.86 -23.12
C LYS A 109 -1.71 -13.01 -23.17
N LEU A 110 -2.31 -12.54 -24.26
CA LEU A 110 -3.72 -12.79 -24.54
C LEU A 110 -4.00 -14.31 -24.50
N GLY A 111 -4.87 -14.72 -23.59
CA GLY A 111 -5.32 -16.11 -23.42
C GLY A 111 -6.75 -16.30 -23.89
N SER A 112 -7.27 -17.52 -23.73
CA SER A 112 -8.67 -17.85 -24.05
C SER A 112 -9.70 -17.30 -23.04
N GLY A 113 -9.25 -16.69 -21.94
CA GLY A 113 -10.09 -16.05 -20.93
C GLY A 113 -9.63 -14.62 -20.64
N VAL A 114 -10.56 -13.77 -20.20
CA VAL A 114 -10.25 -12.40 -19.79
C VAL A 114 -9.53 -12.45 -18.44
N ASN A 115 -8.26 -12.04 -18.42
CA ASN A 115 -7.48 -11.90 -17.20
C ASN A 115 -7.63 -10.49 -16.63
N ASN A 116 -7.66 -10.36 -15.32
CA ASN A 116 -7.58 -9.04 -14.67
C ASN A 116 -6.13 -8.54 -14.70
N THR A 117 -5.77 -7.78 -15.73
CA THR A 117 -4.45 -7.19 -15.94
C THR A 117 -4.56 -5.68 -16.13
N ALA A 118 -3.44 -4.94 -16.03
CA ALA A 118 -3.43 -3.49 -16.10
C ALA A 118 -4.12 -2.92 -17.36
N TYR A 119 -3.75 -3.41 -18.55
CA TYR A 119 -4.37 -2.95 -19.80
C TYR A 119 -5.79 -3.48 -20.03
N ASN A 120 -6.16 -4.62 -19.45
CA ASN A 120 -7.56 -5.06 -19.48
C ASN A 120 -8.45 -4.15 -18.63
N ARG A 121 -7.99 -3.73 -17.45
CA ARG A 121 -8.69 -2.73 -16.62
C ARG A 121 -8.83 -1.38 -17.32
N ILE A 122 -7.79 -0.93 -18.04
CA ILE A 122 -7.88 0.27 -18.90
C ILE A 122 -8.92 0.08 -20.01
N ARG A 123 -8.90 -1.09 -20.68
CA ARG A 123 -9.85 -1.40 -21.75
C ARG A 123 -11.30 -1.36 -21.25
N GLU A 124 -11.59 -1.94 -20.09
CA GLU A 124 -12.93 -1.90 -19.51
C GLU A 124 -13.37 -0.46 -19.16
N CYS A 125 -12.46 0.36 -18.62
CA CYS A 125 -12.76 1.80 -18.47
C CYS A 125 -13.12 2.44 -19.82
N ASN A 126 -12.37 2.16 -20.88
CA ASN A 126 -12.61 2.73 -22.21
C ASN A 126 -13.96 2.29 -22.80
N ILE A 127 -14.38 1.03 -22.62
CA ILE A 127 -15.67 0.52 -23.12
C ILE A 127 -16.82 1.37 -22.58
N LEU A 128 -16.91 1.55 -21.25
CA LEU A 128 -17.98 2.36 -20.68
C LEU A 128 -17.90 3.80 -21.17
N LEU A 129 -16.69 4.38 -21.24
CA LEU A 129 -16.50 5.77 -21.67
C LEU A 129 -16.94 6.02 -23.11
N GLU A 130 -16.74 5.08 -24.02
CA GLU A 130 -17.17 5.18 -25.42
C GLU A 130 -18.68 4.93 -25.59
N ASP A 131 -19.21 3.92 -24.89
CA ASP A 131 -20.56 3.43 -25.17
C ASP A 131 -21.65 4.12 -24.36
N ILE A 132 -21.39 4.61 -23.15
CA ILE A 132 -22.47 5.00 -22.21
C ILE A 132 -23.31 6.18 -22.70
N ASP A 133 -22.73 7.16 -23.38
CA ASP A 133 -23.46 8.32 -23.88
C ASP A 133 -24.25 8.03 -25.17
N VAL A 134 -23.88 6.97 -25.90
CA VAL A 134 -24.56 6.56 -27.14
C VAL A 134 -25.58 5.46 -26.84
N LYS A 135 -25.12 4.33 -26.28
CA LYS A 135 -25.93 3.14 -25.99
C LYS A 135 -26.76 3.27 -24.72
N GLY A 136 -26.38 4.16 -23.80
CA GLY A 136 -27.14 4.48 -22.58
C GLY A 136 -27.83 5.85 -22.63
N ALA A 137 -28.01 6.44 -23.82
CA ALA A 137 -28.59 7.78 -23.99
C ALA A 137 -29.97 7.95 -23.34
N ASN A 138 -30.70 6.85 -23.14
CA ASN A 138 -32.00 6.81 -22.47
C ASN A 138 -31.93 6.94 -20.93
N LEU A 139 -30.74 6.79 -20.33
CA LEU A 139 -30.53 6.91 -18.88
C LEU A 139 -30.47 8.36 -18.41
N ASP A 140 -30.53 8.58 -17.10
CA ASP A 140 -30.31 9.91 -16.52
C ASP A 140 -28.87 10.40 -16.79
N LYS A 141 -28.73 11.67 -17.17
CA LYS A 141 -27.44 12.27 -17.50
C LYS A 141 -26.51 12.32 -16.29
N THR A 142 -27.03 12.63 -15.10
CA THR A 142 -26.22 12.69 -13.87
C THR A 142 -25.66 11.32 -13.54
N PHE A 143 -26.49 10.27 -13.66
CA PHE A 143 -26.05 8.89 -13.50
C PHE A 143 -24.92 8.52 -14.49
N ARG A 144 -25.09 8.81 -15.79
CA ARG A 144 -24.05 8.55 -16.80
C ARG A 144 -22.76 9.30 -16.50
N ASP A 145 -22.85 10.59 -16.16
CA ASP A 145 -21.70 11.42 -15.82
C ASP A 145 -20.95 10.85 -14.61
N GLN A 146 -21.66 10.44 -13.57
CA GLN A 146 -21.07 9.81 -12.39
C GLN A 146 -20.43 8.44 -12.70
N ALA A 147 -21.02 7.65 -13.60
CA ALA A 147 -20.41 6.40 -14.07
C ALA A 147 -19.11 6.67 -14.83
N LYS A 148 -19.10 7.64 -15.75
CA LYS A 148 -17.88 8.08 -16.45
C LYS A 148 -16.83 8.61 -15.49
N GLY A 149 -17.22 9.44 -14.52
CA GLY A 149 -16.30 10.01 -13.52
C GLY A 149 -15.55 8.93 -12.73
N GLN A 150 -16.22 7.84 -12.38
CA GLN A 150 -15.58 6.69 -11.72
C GLN A 150 -14.59 5.98 -12.66
N MET A 151 -14.91 5.79 -13.94
CA MET A 151 -14.00 5.17 -14.92
C MET A 151 -12.78 6.03 -15.21
N TYR A 152 -12.93 7.34 -15.35
CA TYR A 152 -11.79 8.25 -15.49
C TYR A 152 -10.86 8.18 -14.28
N TYR A 153 -11.40 8.15 -13.06
CA TYR A 153 -10.58 7.97 -11.85
C TYR A 153 -9.81 6.65 -11.87
N MET A 154 -10.48 5.53 -12.18
CA MET A 154 -9.85 4.20 -12.23
C MET A 154 -8.77 4.11 -13.32
N ARG A 155 -9.03 4.65 -14.51
CA ARG A 155 -8.06 4.69 -15.60
C ARG A 155 -6.83 5.52 -15.22
N ALA A 156 -7.03 6.68 -14.61
CA ALA A 156 -5.94 7.50 -14.06
C ALA A 156 -5.12 6.76 -13.00
N MET A 157 -5.77 6.05 -12.08
CA MET A 157 -5.09 5.25 -11.05
C MET A 157 -4.27 4.10 -11.67
N GLN A 158 -4.81 3.40 -12.67
CA GLN A 158 -4.08 2.34 -13.37
C GLN A 158 -2.86 2.88 -14.13
N TYR A 159 -2.99 4.01 -14.81
CA TYR A 159 -1.85 4.67 -15.45
C TYR A 159 -0.82 5.17 -14.44
N PHE A 160 -1.24 5.63 -13.26
CA PHE A 160 -0.31 6.05 -12.21
C PHE A 160 0.52 4.89 -11.64
N ASP A 161 -0.10 3.72 -11.44
CA ASP A 161 0.62 2.51 -11.03
C ASP A 161 1.59 2.02 -12.11
N LEU A 162 1.16 2.04 -13.37
CA LEU A 162 2.04 1.73 -14.51
C LEU A 162 3.21 2.72 -14.61
N MET A 163 2.95 4.01 -14.45
CA MET A 163 3.96 5.07 -14.53
C MET A 163 5.03 4.92 -13.45
N ARG A 164 4.64 4.70 -12.20
CA ARG A 164 5.60 4.53 -11.10
C ARG A 164 6.38 3.22 -11.16
N THR A 165 5.85 2.21 -11.85
CA THR A 165 6.50 0.91 -12.02
C THR A 165 7.43 0.89 -13.23
N TYR A 166 6.99 1.44 -14.36
CA TYR A 166 7.65 1.28 -15.66
C TYR A 166 8.12 2.60 -16.29
N GLY A 167 7.76 3.76 -15.74
CA GLY A 167 7.99 5.05 -16.38
C GLY A 167 6.97 5.28 -17.49
N GLY A 168 7.41 5.71 -18.67
CA GLY A 168 6.49 5.90 -19.80
C GLY A 168 5.91 4.58 -20.32
N VAL A 169 4.62 4.60 -20.67
CA VAL A 169 3.86 3.47 -21.19
C VAL A 169 2.98 3.92 -22.36
N PRO A 170 2.53 3.03 -23.26
CA PRO A 170 1.57 3.38 -24.29
C PRO A 170 0.27 3.93 -23.69
N ILE A 171 -0.21 5.04 -24.27
CA ILE A 171 -1.47 5.69 -23.89
C ILE A 171 -2.58 5.15 -24.79
N VAL A 172 -3.46 4.34 -24.21
CA VAL A 172 -4.64 3.75 -24.84
C VAL A 172 -5.89 4.31 -24.17
N THR A 173 -6.57 5.24 -24.83
CA THR A 173 -7.77 5.92 -24.29
C THR A 173 -9.07 5.53 -25.01
N THR A 174 -8.95 4.68 -26.03
CA THR A 174 -10.06 4.11 -26.80
C THR A 174 -10.02 2.59 -26.80
N VAL A 175 -11.13 1.95 -27.13
CA VAL A 175 -11.21 0.49 -27.28
C VAL A 175 -10.50 0.09 -28.57
N GLN A 176 -9.47 -0.75 -28.44
CA GLN A 176 -8.73 -1.28 -29.57
C GLN A 176 -9.31 -2.64 -29.98
N THR A 177 -9.40 -2.88 -31.29
CA THR A 177 -9.71 -4.21 -31.82
C THR A 177 -8.46 -5.08 -31.70
N ALA A 178 -8.57 -6.26 -31.08
CA ALA A 178 -7.44 -7.14 -30.91
C ALA A 178 -7.01 -7.72 -32.27
N ALA A 179 -5.90 -7.21 -32.82
CA ALA A 179 -5.31 -7.69 -34.05
C ALA A 179 -3.79 -7.81 -33.87
N SER A 180 -3.21 -8.98 -34.17
CA SER A 180 -1.78 -9.23 -33.96
C SER A 180 -0.87 -8.54 -34.97
N ASP A 181 -1.44 -8.09 -36.09
CA ASP A 181 -0.75 -7.57 -37.27
C ASP A 181 -1.21 -6.16 -37.65
N ASP A 182 -2.13 -5.55 -36.91
CA ASP A 182 -2.59 -4.18 -37.16
C ASP A 182 -1.55 -3.17 -36.65
N PRO A 183 -0.84 -2.44 -37.54
CA PRO A 183 0.18 -1.47 -37.12
C PRO A 183 -0.42 -0.26 -36.38
N THR A 184 -1.72 0.00 -36.52
CA THR A 184 -2.38 1.17 -35.88
C THR A 184 -2.50 1.04 -34.37
N ILE A 185 -2.48 -0.20 -33.86
CA ILE A 185 -2.55 -0.49 -32.42
C ILE A 185 -1.17 -0.74 -31.81
N GLN A 186 -0.10 -0.66 -32.61
CA GLN A 186 1.30 -0.81 -32.18
C GLN A 186 1.84 0.51 -31.60
N LEU A 187 1.24 0.94 -30.48
CA LEU A 187 1.58 2.20 -29.85
C LEU A 187 2.94 2.11 -29.12
N PRO A 188 3.86 3.07 -29.35
CA PRO A 188 5.10 3.14 -28.60
C PRO A 188 4.85 3.57 -27.15
N ARG A 189 5.86 3.41 -26.30
CA ARG A 189 5.86 3.99 -24.95
C ARG A 189 5.86 5.52 -25.07
N ALA A 190 4.87 6.18 -24.48
CA ALA A 190 4.83 7.63 -24.39
C ALA A 190 5.86 8.15 -23.39
N LYS A 191 6.21 9.43 -23.46
CA LYS A 191 7.04 10.08 -22.43
C LYS A 191 6.32 10.12 -21.09
N VAL A 192 7.05 10.16 -19.99
CA VAL A 192 6.43 10.31 -18.65
C VAL A 192 5.59 11.59 -18.57
N SER A 193 6.02 12.67 -19.20
CA SER A 193 5.25 13.93 -19.25
C SER A 193 3.89 13.77 -19.95
N GLU A 194 3.82 12.95 -21.00
CA GLU A 194 2.59 12.68 -21.75
C GLU A 194 1.65 11.77 -20.95
N VAL A 195 2.20 10.75 -20.28
CA VAL A 195 1.43 9.89 -19.36
C VAL A 195 0.86 10.70 -18.20
N VAL A 196 1.66 11.58 -17.59
CA VAL A 196 1.18 12.49 -16.53
C VAL A 196 0.08 13.42 -17.04
N ALA A 197 0.23 13.99 -18.24
CA ALA A 197 -0.79 14.84 -18.83
C ALA A 197 -2.11 14.09 -19.02
N GLN A 198 -2.07 12.83 -19.49
CA GLN A 198 -3.26 12.00 -19.61
C GLN A 198 -3.88 11.68 -18.25
N ILE A 199 -3.09 11.31 -17.24
CA ILE A 199 -3.58 11.03 -15.88
C ILE A 199 -4.27 12.27 -15.30
N VAL A 200 -3.66 13.45 -15.46
CA VAL A 200 -4.24 14.72 -14.98
C VAL A 200 -5.54 15.04 -15.72
N ALA A 201 -5.60 14.85 -17.03
CA ALA A 201 -6.81 15.08 -17.82
C ALA A 201 -7.97 14.17 -17.38
N ASP A 202 -7.68 12.89 -17.13
CA ASP A 202 -8.67 11.95 -16.59
C ASP A 202 -9.14 12.38 -15.19
N LEU A 203 -8.24 12.80 -14.29
CA LEU A 203 -8.60 13.22 -12.94
C LEU A 203 -9.37 14.55 -12.91
N ASP A 204 -9.03 15.50 -13.78
CA ASP A 204 -9.79 16.75 -13.92
C ASP A 204 -11.20 16.47 -14.46
N THR A 205 -11.32 15.58 -15.44
CA THR A 205 -12.62 15.14 -15.95
C THR A 205 -13.42 14.43 -14.86
N ALA A 206 -12.82 13.49 -14.13
CA ALA A 206 -13.44 12.81 -12.99
C ALA A 206 -13.94 13.81 -11.93
N ALA A 207 -13.10 14.79 -11.55
CA ALA A 207 -13.48 15.82 -10.59
C ALA A 207 -14.66 16.70 -11.07
N SER A 208 -14.83 16.88 -12.38
CA SER A 208 -15.95 17.64 -12.94
C SER A 208 -17.27 16.85 -12.95
N LEU A 209 -17.22 15.52 -12.96
CA LEU A 209 -18.38 14.63 -13.09
C LEU A 209 -18.81 13.97 -11.77
N LEU A 210 -17.91 13.82 -10.80
CA LEU A 210 -18.18 13.17 -9.52
C LEU A 210 -18.79 14.13 -8.49
N PRO A 211 -19.65 13.64 -7.58
CA PRO A 211 -20.15 14.46 -6.48
C PRO A 211 -19.06 14.68 -5.42
N GLY A 212 -19.19 15.74 -4.63
CA GLY A 212 -18.33 15.96 -3.46
C GLY A 212 -18.53 14.90 -2.36
N LYS A 213 -19.78 14.43 -2.22
CA LYS A 213 -20.16 13.38 -1.28
C LYS A 213 -21.28 12.51 -1.86
N TRP A 214 -21.18 11.21 -1.62
CA TRP A 214 -22.22 10.22 -1.95
C TRP A 214 -23.20 10.07 -0.80
N ILE A 215 -24.40 9.56 -1.10
CA ILE A 215 -25.31 9.04 -0.07
C ILE A 215 -24.66 7.84 0.66
N ASP A 216 -25.09 7.56 1.89
CA ASP A 216 -24.46 6.54 2.75
C ASP A 216 -24.40 5.15 2.10
N ALA A 217 -25.46 4.75 1.38
CA ALA A 217 -25.50 3.46 0.66
C ALA A 217 -24.49 3.35 -0.51
N SER A 218 -23.87 4.46 -0.90
CA SER A 218 -22.84 4.54 -1.95
C SER A 218 -21.49 5.00 -1.40
N TYR A 219 -21.29 4.93 -0.07
CA TYR A 219 -19.98 5.12 0.54
C TYR A 219 -18.95 4.16 -0.09
N GLY A 220 -17.70 4.63 -0.21
CA GLY A 220 -16.63 3.93 -0.92
C GLY A 220 -16.49 4.30 -2.40
N ARG A 221 -17.53 4.87 -3.03
CA ARG A 221 -17.39 5.41 -4.41
C ARG A 221 -16.50 6.65 -4.45
N PHE A 222 -15.79 6.83 -5.56
CA PHE A 222 -14.87 7.95 -5.72
C PHE A 222 -15.60 9.28 -5.75
N THR A 223 -15.03 10.31 -5.11
CA THR A 223 -15.60 11.65 -5.04
C THR A 223 -14.78 12.65 -5.84
N LYS A 224 -15.36 13.83 -6.06
CA LYS A 224 -14.63 14.99 -6.61
C LYS A 224 -13.35 15.29 -5.81
N GLY A 225 -13.46 15.32 -4.48
CA GLY A 225 -12.32 15.55 -3.59
C GLY A 225 -11.24 14.47 -3.75
N ALA A 226 -11.64 13.20 -3.91
CA ALA A 226 -10.70 12.11 -4.16
C ALA A 226 -9.93 12.28 -5.48
N ALA A 227 -10.61 12.68 -6.56
CA ALA A 227 -9.96 12.93 -7.85
C ALA A 227 -8.92 14.06 -7.77
N LEU A 228 -9.25 15.16 -7.08
CA LEU A 228 -8.31 16.27 -6.85
C LEU A 228 -7.12 15.87 -5.98
N ALA A 229 -7.35 15.09 -4.92
CA ALA A 229 -6.28 14.61 -4.05
C ALA A 229 -5.34 13.65 -4.78
N GLN A 230 -5.88 12.76 -5.62
CA GLN A 230 -5.10 11.86 -6.46
C GLN A 230 -4.28 12.64 -7.49
N LYS A 231 -4.83 13.72 -8.07
CA LYS A 231 -4.06 14.63 -8.95
C LYS A 231 -2.88 15.25 -8.22
N ALA A 232 -3.07 15.71 -6.99
CA ALA A 232 -1.99 16.24 -6.17
C ALA A 232 -0.88 15.20 -5.92
N ARG A 233 -1.25 13.94 -5.63
CA ARG A 233 -0.29 12.83 -5.44
C ARG A 233 0.50 12.49 -6.71
N VAL A 234 -0.15 12.52 -7.88
CA VAL A 234 0.49 12.32 -9.19
C VAL A 234 1.50 13.43 -9.47
N LEU A 235 1.10 14.69 -9.30
CA LEU A 235 1.97 15.85 -9.53
C LEU A 235 3.14 15.92 -8.54
N LEU A 236 2.91 15.56 -7.28
CA LEU A 236 3.97 15.42 -6.27
C LEU A 236 5.03 14.40 -6.73
N THR A 237 4.57 13.24 -7.21
CA THR A 237 5.46 12.18 -7.71
C THR A 237 6.24 12.65 -8.94
N TYR A 238 5.59 13.37 -9.86
CA TYR A 238 6.22 13.92 -11.05
C TYR A 238 7.20 15.07 -10.77
N ALA A 239 6.99 15.81 -9.67
CA ALA A 239 7.90 16.85 -9.18
C ALA A 239 9.14 16.26 -8.48
N SER A 240 9.04 15.03 -7.98
CA SER A 240 10.08 14.34 -7.20
C SER A 240 11.31 13.96 -8.05
N PRO A 241 12.50 13.79 -7.43
CA PRO A 241 13.76 13.55 -8.13
C PRO A 241 13.76 12.43 -9.18
N LEU A 242 13.01 11.35 -8.95
CA LEU A 242 12.95 10.21 -9.87
C LEU A 242 12.47 10.61 -11.27
N PHE A 243 11.50 11.51 -11.39
CA PHE A 243 10.95 11.98 -12.67
C PHE A 243 11.32 13.43 -13.01
N ASN A 244 12.06 14.10 -12.13
CA ASN A 244 12.45 15.49 -12.27
C ASN A 244 13.94 15.67 -11.97
N LYS A 245 14.77 15.58 -13.01
CA LYS A 245 16.24 15.79 -12.91
C LYS A 245 16.60 17.14 -12.26
N ASN A 246 15.78 18.16 -12.47
CA ASN A 246 15.98 19.51 -11.93
C ASN A 246 15.04 19.83 -10.74
N TRP A 247 14.64 18.82 -9.95
CA TRP A 247 13.74 19.00 -8.80
C TRP A 247 14.22 20.03 -7.78
N ASP A 248 15.54 20.25 -7.70
CA ASP A 248 16.17 21.15 -6.75
C ASP A 248 16.33 22.59 -7.32
N GLY A 249 16.40 22.73 -8.64
CA GLY A 249 16.62 23.99 -9.33
C GLY A 249 15.39 24.57 -10.04
N SER A 250 14.29 23.81 -10.14
CA SER A 250 13.02 24.27 -10.72
C SER A 250 11.84 24.06 -9.77
N ASN A 251 11.05 25.12 -9.61
CA ASN A 251 9.89 25.15 -8.73
C ASN A 251 8.56 24.88 -9.43
N GLU A 252 8.53 24.84 -10.77
CA GLU A 252 7.26 24.77 -11.54
C GLU A 252 6.42 23.55 -11.18
N ARG A 253 7.03 22.35 -11.16
CA ARG A 253 6.30 21.11 -10.83
C ARG A 253 5.89 21.05 -9.36
N TRP A 254 6.72 21.60 -8.45
CA TRP A 254 6.37 21.69 -7.03
C TRP A 254 5.22 22.66 -6.79
N GLN A 255 5.18 23.77 -7.52
CA GLN A 255 4.06 24.72 -7.47
C GLN A 255 2.77 24.10 -8.02
N ALA A 256 2.83 23.40 -9.16
CA ALA A 256 1.66 22.70 -9.70
C ALA A 256 1.13 21.63 -8.74
N ALA A 257 2.01 20.89 -8.06
CA ALA A 257 1.62 19.92 -7.04
C ALA A 257 1.01 20.61 -5.79
N LEU A 258 1.57 21.74 -5.35
CA LEU A 258 1.04 22.54 -4.25
C LEU A 258 -0.37 23.04 -4.58
N ASP A 259 -0.56 23.65 -5.74
CA ASP A 259 -1.84 24.23 -6.16
C ASP A 259 -2.93 23.16 -6.24
N ALA A 260 -2.60 21.99 -6.80
CA ALA A 260 -3.50 20.84 -6.81
C ALA A 260 -3.83 20.34 -5.40
N GLY A 261 -2.83 20.28 -4.50
CA GLY A 261 -3.02 19.89 -3.10
C GLY A 261 -3.95 20.83 -2.34
N LEU A 262 -3.75 22.15 -2.48
CA LEU A 262 -4.59 23.16 -1.83
C LEU A 262 -6.03 23.17 -2.39
N ALA A 263 -6.19 22.94 -3.70
CA ALA A 263 -7.51 22.77 -4.31
C ALA A 263 -8.23 21.53 -3.77
N ALA A 264 -7.52 20.41 -3.62
CA ALA A 264 -8.04 19.19 -3.01
C ALA A 264 -8.44 19.42 -1.54
N GLU A 265 -7.56 20.03 -0.74
CA GLU A 265 -7.82 20.35 0.68
C GLU A 265 -9.08 21.22 0.82
N THR A 266 -9.21 22.25 -0.01
CA THR A 266 -10.36 23.16 -0.02
C THR A 266 -11.67 22.42 -0.34
N GLN A 267 -11.66 21.60 -1.40
CA GLN A 267 -12.85 20.86 -1.81
C GLN A 267 -13.24 19.79 -0.78
N LEU A 268 -12.27 19.02 -0.29
CA LEU A 268 -12.49 17.99 0.73
C LEU A 268 -13.02 18.59 2.04
N THR A 269 -12.46 19.72 2.49
CA THR A 269 -12.97 20.44 3.67
C THR A 269 -14.42 20.87 3.49
N LYS A 270 -14.76 21.41 2.31
CA LYS A 270 -16.15 21.78 1.97
C LYS A 270 -17.11 20.59 2.02
N ASP A 271 -16.63 19.41 1.65
CA ASP A 271 -17.43 18.17 1.61
C ASP A 271 -17.45 17.42 2.97
N GLY A 272 -16.82 17.99 4.01
CA GLY A 272 -16.83 17.46 5.38
C GLY A 272 -15.72 16.45 5.68
N TYR A 273 -14.67 16.40 4.86
CA TYR A 273 -13.46 15.64 5.15
C TYR A 273 -12.47 16.47 5.98
N GLY A 274 -11.60 15.78 6.71
CA GLY A 274 -10.61 16.40 7.59
C GLY A 274 -9.86 15.36 8.43
N LEU A 275 -8.96 15.83 9.29
CA LEU A 275 -8.35 14.97 10.30
C LEU A 275 -9.44 14.45 11.26
N PHE A 276 -9.42 13.14 11.53
CA PHE A 276 -10.38 12.50 12.41
C PHE A 276 -10.00 12.70 13.88
N GLY A 277 -10.92 13.30 14.63
CA GLY A 277 -10.78 13.53 16.07
C GLY A 277 -9.59 14.40 16.45
N ASN A 278 -9.28 14.42 17.76
CA ASN A 278 -8.25 15.29 18.32
C ASN A 278 -7.46 14.63 19.46
N SER A 279 -7.52 13.31 19.55
CA SER A 279 -6.81 12.51 20.54
C SER A 279 -6.18 11.28 19.91
N ILE A 280 -5.23 10.67 20.62
CA ILE A 280 -4.64 9.40 20.20
C ILE A 280 -5.67 8.24 20.15
N LYS A 281 -6.74 8.32 20.96
CA LYS A 281 -7.83 7.34 20.93
C LYS A 281 -8.64 7.47 19.65
N ASP A 282 -8.96 8.70 19.23
CA ASP A 282 -9.67 8.93 17.98
C ASP A 282 -8.82 8.51 16.78
N TRP A 283 -7.51 8.80 16.82
CA TRP A 283 -6.57 8.37 15.79
C TRP A 283 -6.55 6.85 15.60
N GLU A 284 -6.66 6.06 16.67
CA GLU A 284 -6.81 4.61 16.56
C GLU A 284 -8.22 4.23 16.07
N ALA A 285 -9.25 4.87 16.61
CA ALA A 285 -10.64 4.57 16.30
C ALA A 285 -11.02 4.84 14.83
N MET A 286 -10.34 5.78 14.16
CA MET A 286 -10.61 6.08 12.75
C MET A 286 -10.45 4.86 11.85
N PHE A 287 -9.46 4.02 12.14
CA PHE A 287 -9.17 2.80 11.38
C PHE A 287 -10.20 1.69 11.59
N LEU A 288 -11.10 1.84 12.57
CA LEU A 288 -12.14 0.87 12.91
C LEU A 288 -13.55 1.35 12.51
N LYS A 289 -13.62 2.44 11.74
CA LYS A 289 -14.88 2.90 11.13
C LYS A 289 -15.14 2.10 9.86
N ASP A 290 -15.95 1.06 10.01
CA ASP A 290 -16.21 0.09 8.94
C ASP A 290 -17.52 0.40 8.21
N ASN A 291 -17.47 0.44 6.87
CA ASN A 291 -18.60 0.63 5.97
C ASN A 291 -19.45 1.88 6.27
N VAL A 292 -18.85 2.90 6.90
CA VAL A 292 -19.49 4.18 7.21
C VAL A 292 -18.53 5.34 6.97
N PHE A 293 -19.09 6.51 6.65
CA PHE A 293 -18.30 7.70 6.38
C PHE A 293 -17.28 8.01 7.50
N CYS A 294 -16.01 8.09 7.12
CA CYS A 294 -14.92 8.60 7.93
C CYS A 294 -14.37 9.87 7.28
N PRO A 295 -14.41 11.04 7.97
CA PRO A 295 -13.84 12.29 7.45
C PRO A 295 -12.39 12.21 6.99
N GLU A 296 -11.60 11.30 7.54
CA GLU A 296 -10.19 11.14 7.17
C GLU A 296 -9.99 10.21 5.97
N ALA A 297 -10.96 9.37 5.57
CA ALA A 297 -10.83 8.43 4.46
C ALA A 297 -11.23 9.06 3.11
N ILE A 298 -10.26 9.49 2.31
CA ILE A 298 -10.48 10.08 0.97
C ILE A 298 -10.78 8.98 -0.06
N THR A 299 -10.05 7.88 -0.01
CA THR A 299 -10.27 6.69 -0.83
C THR A 299 -10.09 5.46 0.04
N VAL A 300 -11.09 4.57 0.03
CA VAL A 300 -11.21 3.46 0.96
C VAL A 300 -11.63 2.19 0.24
N GLN A 301 -11.00 1.08 0.59
CA GLN A 301 -11.48 -0.24 0.26
C GLN A 301 -12.38 -0.73 1.38
N LEU A 302 -13.65 -0.98 1.04
CA LEU A 302 -14.63 -1.53 1.97
C LEU A 302 -14.41 -3.03 2.12
N CYS A 303 -14.32 -3.51 3.35
CA CYS A 303 -14.18 -4.93 3.66
C CYS A 303 -15.47 -5.50 4.27
N GLY A 304 -15.76 -6.75 3.94
CA GLY A 304 -16.94 -7.47 4.40
C GLY A 304 -16.65 -8.33 5.63
N THR A 305 -17.70 -8.64 6.40
CA THR A 305 -17.65 -9.52 7.58
C THR A 305 -18.13 -10.95 7.29
N GLY A 306 -18.40 -11.28 6.02
CA GLY A 306 -18.83 -12.61 5.61
C GLY A 306 -17.80 -13.70 5.98
N THR A 307 -18.29 -14.90 6.29
CA THR A 307 -17.47 -16.00 6.85
C THR A 307 -17.44 -17.25 5.96
N THR A 308 -18.09 -17.22 4.79
CA THR A 308 -18.14 -18.35 3.84
C THR A 308 -16.83 -18.52 3.04
N GLY A 309 -16.01 -17.47 3.00
CA GLY A 309 -14.72 -17.44 2.32
C GLY A 309 -14.02 -16.12 2.61
N THR A 310 -12.74 -16.00 2.26
CA THR A 310 -11.94 -14.84 2.67
C THR A 310 -11.91 -13.70 1.66
N ALA A 311 -12.52 -13.85 0.48
CA ALA A 311 -12.35 -12.96 -0.67
C ALA A 311 -12.67 -11.49 -0.36
N ILE A 312 -13.67 -11.24 0.49
CA ILE A 312 -14.13 -9.89 0.84
C ILE A 312 -13.53 -9.36 2.16
N ASN A 313 -12.76 -10.17 2.89
CA ASN A 313 -12.25 -9.81 4.21
C ASN A 313 -10.88 -9.17 4.14
N ASN A 314 -10.58 -8.34 5.14
CA ASN A 314 -9.26 -7.82 5.40
C ASN A 314 -8.36 -8.92 5.99
N SER A 315 -7.19 -9.14 5.37
CA SER A 315 -6.21 -10.15 5.77
C SER A 315 -5.21 -9.67 6.83
N TRP A 316 -5.17 -8.36 7.10
CA TRP A 316 -4.22 -7.71 8.00
C TRP A 316 -4.35 -8.19 9.45
N GLU A 317 -5.58 -8.24 9.97
CA GLU A 317 -5.84 -8.67 11.36
C GLU A 317 -5.29 -10.07 11.62
N LYS A 318 -5.49 -11.01 10.68
CA LYS A 318 -4.89 -12.34 10.77
C LYS A 318 -3.36 -12.30 10.78
N ALA A 319 -2.76 -11.49 9.90
CA ALA A 319 -1.31 -11.42 9.74
C ALA A 319 -0.59 -10.87 10.99
N ILE A 320 -1.17 -9.87 11.66
CA ILE A 320 -0.52 -9.21 12.80
C ILE A 320 -0.72 -9.95 14.14
N ARG A 321 -1.69 -10.87 14.23
CA ARG A 321 -1.98 -11.57 15.50
C ARG A 321 -1.02 -12.72 15.76
N LEU A 322 -0.37 -12.65 16.93
CA LEU A 322 0.53 -13.68 17.43
C LEU A 322 -0.21 -14.94 17.92
N VAL A 323 0.52 -16.05 18.03
CA VAL A 323 -0.05 -17.36 18.42
C VAL A 323 -0.54 -17.35 19.86
N SER A 324 0.13 -16.67 20.79
CA SER A 324 -0.31 -16.51 22.18
C SER A 324 -1.62 -15.76 22.33
N LEU A 325 -2.02 -15.00 21.31
CA LEU A 325 -3.29 -14.28 21.26
C LEU A 325 -4.37 -15.06 20.48
N GLY A 326 -4.10 -16.31 20.12
CA GLY A 326 -4.98 -17.17 19.31
C GLY A 326 -4.89 -16.92 17.81
N GLY A 327 -3.82 -16.25 17.35
CA GLY A 327 -3.59 -15.96 15.94
C GLY A 327 -2.88 -17.09 15.20
N SER A 328 -2.98 -17.07 13.87
CA SER A 328 -2.24 -17.99 12.99
C SER A 328 -1.27 -17.27 12.04
N GLY A 329 -1.23 -15.93 12.06
CA GLY A 329 -0.33 -15.13 11.23
C GLY A 329 1.11 -15.02 11.74
N GLY A 330 1.36 -15.44 12.99
CA GLY A 330 2.70 -15.41 13.59
C GLY A 330 3.16 -14.02 14.06
N GLY A 331 2.33 -12.99 13.85
CA GLY A 331 2.66 -11.60 14.15
C GLY A 331 3.53 -10.94 13.09
N THR A 332 3.45 -9.61 13.00
CA THR A 332 4.34 -8.82 12.14
C THR A 332 5.44 -8.19 13.00
N PRO A 333 6.68 -8.73 12.99
CA PRO A 333 7.77 -8.23 13.82
C PRO A 333 8.24 -6.86 13.31
N ALA A 334 8.37 -5.89 14.22
CA ALA A 334 8.90 -4.57 13.89
C ALA A 334 10.44 -4.59 13.92
N PRO A 335 11.13 -4.19 12.85
CA PRO A 335 12.58 -4.00 12.90
C PRO A 335 12.97 -2.96 13.95
N LYS A 336 14.15 -3.11 14.56
CA LYS A 336 14.69 -2.14 15.52
C LYS A 336 14.74 -0.73 14.94
N GLU A 337 15.06 -0.60 13.66
CA GLU A 337 15.13 0.66 12.95
C GLU A 337 13.77 1.37 12.90
N MET A 338 12.65 0.64 12.94
CA MET A 338 11.30 1.21 13.09
C MET A 338 10.96 1.51 14.56
N ILE A 339 11.35 0.63 15.49
CA ILE A 339 11.12 0.84 16.92
C ILE A 339 11.84 2.10 17.40
N ASP A 340 13.09 2.29 16.98
CA ASP A 340 13.95 3.43 17.31
C ASP A 340 13.57 4.68 16.51
N LEU A 341 12.79 4.58 15.43
CA LEU A 341 12.42 5.73 14.61
C LEU A 341 11.41 6.64 15.30
N PHE A 342 10.46 6.08 16.04
CA PHE A 342 9.32 6.87 16.54
C PHE A 342 9.76 7.97 17.52
N PRO A 343 9.17 9.17 17.49
CA PRO A 343 9.58 10.25 18.39
C PRO A 343 9.40 9.92 19.88
N LEU A 344 9.99 10.74 20.73
CA LEU A 344 9.64 10.81 22.15
C LEU A 344 8.30 11.54 22.34
N ALA A 345 7.77 11.53 23.57
CA ALA A 345 6.47 12.12 23.91
C ALA A 345 6.38 13.63 23.64
N ASP A 346 7.52 14.33 23.61
CA ASP A 346 7.63 15.75 23.24
C ASP A 346 7.76 15.99 21.72
N GLY A 347 7.73 14.92 20.92
CA GLY A 347 7.88 14.95 19.46
C GLY A 347 9.33 15.04 18.97
N SER A 348 10.31 15.10 19.87
CA SER A 348 11.73 15.11 19.52
C SER A 348 12.21 13.73 19.06
N ARG A 349 13.24 13.69 18.23
CA ARG A 349 13.83 12.43 17.76
C ARG A 349 14.51 11.70 18.93
N PRO A 350 14.36 10.38 19.05
CA PRO A 350 14.96 9.64 20.14
C PRO A 350 16.48 9.55 19.97
N THR A 351 17.22 9.88 21.03
CA THR A 351 18.67 9.78 21.12
C THR A 351 19.07 9.35 22.54
N ALA A 352 20.24 8.76 22.73
CA ALA A 352 20.72 8.48 24.08
C ALA A 352 20.82 9.77 24.94
N ALA A 353 21.13 10.91 24.31
CA ALA A 353 21.30 12.20 24.98
C ALA A 353 19.99 12.77 25.56
N ASN A 354 18.83 12.51 24.95
CA ASN A 354 17.52 12.90 25.47
C ASN A 354 16.80 11.74 26.20
N GLY A 355 17.57 10.76 26.69
CA GLY A 355 17.07 9.72 27.58
C GLY A 355 16.41 8.53 26.88
N TYR A 356 16.52 8.41 25.56
CA TYR A 356 16.08 7.19 24.87
C TYR A 356 16.99 6.01 25.25
N ASN A 357 16.38 4.96 25.79
CA ASN A 357 17.03 3.68 26.04
C ASN A 357 16.37 2.63 25.15
N ASP A 358 17.15 2.03 24.27
CA ASP A 358 16.61 1.11 23.28
C ASP A 358 16.14 -0.22 23.89
N PHE A 359 16.61 -0.63 25.06
CA PHE A 359 16.17 -1.85 25.74
C PHE A 359 14.80 -1.68 26.38
N THR A 360 14.56 -0.51 26.99
CA THR A 360 13.25 -0.06 27.48
C THR A 360 12.63 0.93 26.49
N PHE A 361 12.66 0.58 25.20
CA PHE A 361 12.26 1.45 24.08
C PHE A 361 10.84 2.01 24.20
N PHE A 362 9.97 1.40 24.99
CA PHE A 362 8.58 1.82 25.16
C PHE A 362 8.41 2.98 26.15
N LEU A 363 9.48 3.49 26.79
CA LEU A 363 9.37 4.62 27.70
C LEU A 363 9.28 5.96 26.95
N ASN A 364 8.39 6.85 27.42
CA ASN A 364 8.30 8.25 27.00
C ASN A 364 8.24 8.47 25.48
N ARG A 365 7.46 7.65 24.77
CA ARG A 365 7.30 7.71 23.32
C ARG A 365 6.14 8.59 22.86
N ASP A 366 6.20 9.00 21.60
CA ASP A 366 5.08 9.57 20.83
C ASP A 366 3.82 8.71 21.04
N PRO A 367 2.64 9.30 21.30
CA PRO A 367 1.42 8.52 21.52
C PRO A 367 1.10 7.50 20.40
N ARG A 368 1.48 7.79 19.15
CA ARG A 368 1.32 6.89 18.00
C ARG A 368 2.18 5.63 18.11
N PHE A 369 3.28 5.65 18.86
CA PHE A 369 4.10 4.47 19.12
C PHE A 369 3.25 3.35 19.74
N TYR A 370 2.46 3.66 20.77
CA TYR A 370 1.64 2.69 21.50
C TYR A 370 0.41 2.22 20.71
N ARG A 371 0.02 2.94 19.66
CA ARG A 371 -1.04 2.51 18.73
C ARG A 371 -0.49 1.81 17.48
N THR A 372 0.81 1.96 17.22
CA THR A 372 1.49 1.30 16.11
C THR A 372 2.05 -0.05 16.52
N PHE A 373 2.60 -0.16 17.73
CA PHE A 373 3.25 -1.37 18.21
C PHE A 373 2.61 -1.93 19.49
N SER A 374 2.67 -3.25 19.63
CA SER A 374 2.50 -3.98 20.87
C SER A 374 3.81 -4.68 21.23
N PHE A 375 4.03 -4.96 22.51
CA PHE A 375 5.25 -5.57 23.04
C PHE A 375 4.93 -6.40 24.28
N SER A 376 5.89 -7.20 24.75
CA SER A 376 5.71 -8.05 25.94
C SER A 376 5.28 -7.22 27.16
N GLY A 377 4.15 -7.58 27.78
CA GLY A 377 3.53 -6.83 28.88
C GLY A 377 2.45 -5.84 28.46
N ALA A 378 2.26 -5.58 27.16
CA ALA A 378 1.20 -4.71 26.68
C ALA A 378 -0.14 -5.43 26.51
N LYS A 379 -1.23 -4.77 26.92
CA LYS A 379 -2.60 -5.25 26.68
C LYS A 379 -2.93 -5.20 25.20
N TRP A 380 -3.30 -6.34 24.63
CA TRP A 380 -3.77 -6.46 23.25
C TRP A 380 -4.79 -7.58 23.13
N GLY A 381 -6.00 -7.28 23.59
CA GLY A 381 -7.12 -8.21 23.61
C GLY A 381 -7.73 -8.50 22.24
N ASN A 382 -8.60 -9.49 22.24
CA ASN A 382 -9.51 -9.86 21.16
C ASN A 382 -10.93 -10.02 21.74
N LYS A 383 -11.91 -10.37 20.90
CA LYS A 383 -13.31 -10.51 21.30
C LYS A 383 -13.51 -11.46 22.49
N GLU A 384 -12.84 -12.59 22.49
CA GLU A 384 -12.99 -13.64 23.50
C GLU A 384 -12.15 -13.38 24.76
N THR A 385 -11.05 -12.64 24.62
CA THR A 385 -10.13 -12.31 25.70
C THR A 385 -9.75 -10.82 25.67
N PRO A 386 -10.67 -9.91 26.04
CA PRO A 386 -10.47 -8.47 25.89
C PRO A 386 -9.31 -7.89 26.72
N ASN A 387 -8.93 -8.59 27.78
CA ASN A 387 -7.84 -8.20 28.68
C ASN A 387 -6.56 -9.03 28.47
N ALA A 388 -6.42 -9.73 27.34
CA ALA A 388 -5.20 -10.46 27.05
C ALA A 388 -3.98 -9.53 27.01
N VAL A 389 -2.88 -10.01 27.57
CA VAL A 389 -1.58 -9.32 27.57
C VAL A 389 -0.64 -10.08 26.64
N LEU A 390 -0.05 -9.38 25.68
CA LEU A 390 0.93 -9.94 24.77
C LEU A 390 2.20 -10.30 25.56
N TRP A 391 2.74 -11.49 25.32
CA TRP A 391 4.07 -11.88 25.78
C TRP A 391 4.79 -12.70 24.72
N ALA A 392 5.87 -12.13 24.20
CA ALA A 392 6.71 -12.69 23.18
C ALA A 392 8.20 -12.54 23.57
N TYR A 393 8.72 -13.53 24.27
CA TYR A 393 10.12 -13.66 24.66
C TYR A 393 10.56 -15.13 24.58
N ARG A 394 11.86 -15.36 24.67
CA ARG A 394 12.46 -16.71 24.71
C ARG A 394 13.21 -16.96 26.01
N TRP A 395 13.46 -18.23 26.31
CA TRP A 395 14.39 -18.68 27.34
C TRP A 395 15.16 -19.91 26.83
N VAL A 396 16.22 -20.29 27.54
CA VAL A 396 16.97 -21.52 27.28
C VAL A 396 17.07 -22.37 28.56
N ASP A 397 17.02 -23.68 28.41
CA ASP A 397 17.29 -24.62 29.51
C ASP A 397 18.77 -24.99 29.61
N ALA A 398 19.12 -25.84 30.59
CA ALA A 398 20.50 -26.28 30.83
C ALA A 398 21.13 -27.06 29.65
N THR A 399 20.33 -27.52 28.69
CA THR A 399 20.78 -28.20 27.47
C THR A 399 20.86 -27.26 26.25
N ASN A 400 20.72 -25.95 26.46
CA ASN A 400 20.61 -24.92 25.42
C ASN A 400 19.40 -25.09 24.48
N LYS A 401 18.38 -25.83 24.90
CA LYS A 401 17.13 -25.90 24.13
C LYS A 401 16.27 -24.67 24.44
N ALA A 402 15.77 -24.03 23.38
CA ALA A 402 14.97 -22.81 23.50
C ALA A 402 13.49 -23.10 23.75
N GLY A 403 12.87 -22.30 24.61
CA GLY A 403 11.42 -22.18 24.78
C GLY A 403 10.94 -20.76 24.47
N PHE A 404 9.67 -20.61 24.12
CA PHE A 404 9.08 -19.33 23.69
C PHE A 404 7.73 -19.11 24.34
N SER A 405 7.47 -17.89 24.83
CA SER A 405 6.21 -17.55 25.49
C SER A 405 5.05 -17.47 24.49
N ASP A 406 5.35 -17.22 23.21
CA ASP A 406 4.35 -17.19 22.13
C ASP A 406 3.91 -18.58 21.66
N ALA A 407 4.56 -19.65 22.14
CA ALA A 407 4.50 -21.00 21.55
C ALA A 407 4.89 -21.06 20.05
N ASN A 408 5.40 -19.95 19.50
CA ASN A 408 5.97 -19.83 18.17
C ASN A 408 7.47 -19.54 18.27
N THR A 409 8.28 -20.23 17.48
CA THR A 409 9.74 -20.05 17.45
C THR A 409 10.17 -18.85 16.60
N ALA A 410 9.25 -18.26 15.83
CA ALA A 410 9.51 -17.17 14.89
C ALA A 410 9.44 -15.75 15.48
N ILE A 411 9.51 -15.60 16.82
CA ILE A 411 9.60 -14.29 17.49
C ILE A 411 10.93 -13.63 17.13
N SER A 412 10.94 -12.69 16.19
CA SER A 412 12.16 -12.06 15.68
C SER A 412 12.32 -10.59 16.09
N SER A 413 11.44 -10.08 16.96
CA SER A 413 11.50 -8.72 17.47
C SER A 413 10.90 -8.63 18.88
N PRO A 414 11.36 -7.68 19.74
CA PRO A 414 10.69 -7.38 21.00
C PRO A 414 9.39 -6.58 20.84
N ALA A 415 9.05 -6.10 19.64
CA ALA A 415 7.81 -5.38 19.34
C ALA A 415 7.18 -5.86 18.04
N PHE A 416 5.86 -5.78 17.97
CA PHE A 416 5.03 -6.28 16.87
C PHE A 416 4.05 -5.21 16.44
N VAL A 417 3.77 -5.13 15.14
CA VAL A 417 2.80 -4.17 14.61
C VAL A 417 1.41 -4.52 15.12
N ARG A 418 0.70 -3.52 15.65
CA ARG A 418 -0.71 -3.59 16.06
C ARG A 418 -1.59 -2.52 15.42
N LYS A 419 -1.01 -1.61 14.64
CA LYS A 419 -1.74 -0.55 13.95
C LYS A 419 -2.87 -1.15 13.12
N MET A 420 -4.04 -0.51 13.14
CA MET A 420 -5.25 -0.99 12.45
C MET A 420 -5.76 -2.35 12.95
N SER A 421 -5.40 -2.74 14.18
CA SER A 421 -5.93 -3.96 14.78
C SER A 421 -7.32 -3.75 15.38
N ASN A 422 -8.24 -4.65 15.08
CA ASN A 422 -9.60 -4.64 15.62
C ASN A 422 -9.70 -5.56 16.85
N THR A 423 -9.88 -4.99 18.03
CA THR A 423 -10.03 -5.76 19.28
C THR A 423 -11.33 -6.55 19.37
N ALA A 424 -12.31 -6.29 18.50
CA ALA A 424 -13.53 -7.08 18.35
C ALA A 424 -13.38 -8.26 17.37
N ALA A 425 -12.21 -8.43 16.74
CA ALA A 425 -11.93 -9.60 15.91
C ALA A 425 -11.81 -10.87 16.75
N SER A 426 -12.24 -11.99 16.18
CA SER A 426 -12.41 -13.26 16.90
C SER A 426 -11.24 -14.21 16.68
N LYS A 427 -10.65 -14.68 17.78
CA LYS A 427 -9.59 -15.70 17.74
C LYS A 427 -10.13 -17.08 17.33
N GLU A 428 -11.41 -17.36 17.58
CA GLU A 428 -12.05 -18.64 17.22
C GLU A 428 -12.11 -18.87 15.70
N THR A 429 -11.97 -17.79 14.93
CA THR A 429 -11.84 -17.84 13.46
C THR A 429 -10.40 -17.61 13.00
N ASN A 430 -9.43 -17.68 13.92
CA ASN A 430 -8.04 -17.29 13.69
C ASN A 430 -7.90 -15.88 13.08
N PHE A 431 -8.85 -14.98 13.37
CA PHE A 431 -8.92 -13.61 12.87
C PHE A 431 -9.08 -13.46 11.35
N GLN A 432 -9.47 -14.51 10.63
CA GLN A 432 -9.44 -14.52 9.16
C GLN A 432 -10.57 -13.75 8.47
N TYR A 433 -11.61 -13.36 9.20
CA TYR A 433 -12.83 -12.72 8.67
C TYR A 433 -12.98 -11.27 9.14
N SER A 434 -11.89 -10.50 9.18
CA SER A 434 -11.96 -9.09 9.54
C SER A 434 -12.69 -8.28 8.46
N GLY A 435 -13.71 -7.51 8.87
CA GLY A 435 -14.41 -6.56 8.01
C GLY A 435 -13.83 -5.16 8.06
N THR A 436 -12.66 -4.98 8.68
CA THR A 436 -12.09 -3.65 8.88
C THR A 436 -11.64 -3.04 7.55
N ASP A 437 -12.10 -1.82 7.27
CA ASP A 437 -11.83 -1.12 6.02
C ASP A 437 -10.34 -0.75 5.89
N ILE A 438 -9.88 -0.58 4.65
CA ILE A 438 -8.49 -0.22 4.35
C ILE A 438 -8.45 1.15 3.68
N PHE A 439 -7.77 2.10 4.29
CA PHE A 439 -7.62 3.44 3.72
C PHE A 439 -6.52 3.41 2.65
N GLU A 440 -6.88 3.64 1.40
CA GLU A 440 -5.92 3.81 0.31
C GLU A 440 -5.36 5.23 0.32
N TYR A 441 -6.20 6.25 0.51
CA TYR A 441 -5.76 7.62 0.64
C TYR A 441 -6.51 8.26 1.80
N ARG A 442 -5.78 8.81 2.77
CA ARG A 442 -6.37 9.54 3.89
C ARG A 442 -5.91 10.98 3.98
N TYR A 443 -6.69 11.80 4.68
CA TYR A 443 -6.52 13.25 4.77
C TYR A 443 -5.14 13.68 5.29
N ALA A 444 -4.57 12.95 6.26
CA ALA A 444 -3.22 13.24 6.72
C ALA A 444 -2.15 13.08 5.63
N GLU A 445 -2.30 12.13 4.70
CA GLU A 445 -1.38 11.99 3.57
C GLU A 445 -1.47 13.21 2.66
N LEU A 446 -2.67 13.75 2.40
CA LEU A 446 -2.85 14.97 1.62
C LEU A 446 -2.15 16.15 2.29
N LEU A 447 -2.31 16.31 3.60
CA LEU A 447 -1.62 17.36 4.35
C LEU A 447 -0.09 17.21 4.30
N LEU A 448 0.42 15.98 4.35
CA LEU A 448 1.85 15.70 4.21
C LEU A 448 2.36 15.94 2.78
N ASN A 449 1.55 15.65 1.76
CA ASN A 449 1.85 15.96 0.36
C ASN A 449 1.98 17.49 0.16
N ILE A 450 1.07 18.26 0.76
CA ILE A 450 1.10 19.74 0.75
C ILE A 450 2.32 20.27 1.52
N ALA A 451 2.58 19.74 2.72
CA ALA A 451 3.75 20.10 3.52
C ALA A 451 5.05 19.89 2.74
N GLU A 452 5.15 18.78 2.00
CA GLU A 452 6.32 18.49 1.18
C GLU A 452 6.51 19.48 0.03
N CYS A 453 5.42 19.89 -0.63
CA CYS A 453 5.49 20.90 -1.67
C CYS A 453 5.95 22.25 -1.10
N TYR A 454 5.41 22.66 0.05
CA TYR A 454 5.91 23.86 0.75
C TYR A 454 7.39 23.74 1.11
N ALA A 455 7.82 22.58 1.58
CA ALA A 455 9.21 22.32 1.94
C ALA A 455 10.12 22.45 0.70
N ALA A 456 9.76 21.83 -0.42
CA ALA A 456 10.51 21.89 -1.67
C ALA A 456 10.61 23.32 -2.24
N LEU A 457 9.56 24.13 -2.06
CA LEU A 457 9.53 25.55 -2.43
C LEU A 457 10.29 26.45 -1.43
N GLY A 458 10.87 25.89 -0.36
CA GLY A 458 11.58 26.64 0.68
C GLY A 458 10.69 27.40 1.66
N GLN A 459 9.38 27.12 1.67
CA GLN A 459 8.41 27.75 2.55
C GLN A 459 8.35 27.00 3.90
N THR A 460 9.38 27.18 4.71
CA THR A 460 9.58 26.43 5.96
C THR A 460 8.48 26.69 7.01
N ASN A 461 7.96 27.93 7.11
CA ASN A 461 6.87 28.25 8.03
C ASN A 461 5.57 27.51 7.68
N ASN A 462 5.20 27.48 6.39
CA ASN A 462 4.02 26.74 5.94
C ASN A 462 4.21 25.23 6.13
N THR A 463 5.41 24.72 5.83
CA THR A 463 5.77 23.32 6.12
C THR A 463 5.52 22.98 7.59
N LEU A 464 6.05 23.79 8.50
CA LEU A 464 5.90 23.58 9.92
C LEU A 464 4.43 23.66 10.37
N ALA A 465 3.65 24.58 9.79
CA ALA A 465 2.23 24.70 10.10
C ALA A 465 1.47 23.40 9.77
N TYR A 466 1.73 22.79 8.60
CA TYR A 466 1.07 21.53 8.20
C TYR A 466 1.53 20.34 9.05
N LEU A 467 2.84 20.22 9.33
CA LEU A 467 3.34 19.18 10.23
C LEU A 467 2.77 19.33 11.66
N GLY A 468 2.63 20.57 12.12
CA GLY A 468 2.01 20.90 13.39
C GLY A 468 0.57 20.41 13.50
N ARG A 469 -0.24 20.50 12.42
CA ARG A 469 -1.62 19.96 12.42
C ARG A 469 -1.65 18.45 12.70
N ILE A 470 -0.74 17.68 12.09
CA ILE A 470 -0.63 16.23 12.28
C ILE A 470 -0.19 15.86 13.70
N ARG A 471 0.87 16.53 14.19
CA ARG A 471 1.42 16.26 15.53
C ARG A 471 0.48 16.72 16.65
N ASN A 472 -0.17 17.87 16.48
CA ASN A 472 -1.13 18.39 17.45
C ASN A 472 -2.35 17.47 17.61
N ARG A 473 -2.83 16.85 16.52
CA ARG A 473 -3.98 15.93 16.54
C ARG A 473 -3.77 14.77 17.53
N VAL A 474 -2.54 14.30 17.69
CA VAL A 474 -2.22 13.19 18.61
C VAL A 474 -1.67 13.67 19.97
N GLY A 475 -1.75 14.98 20.25
CA GLY A 475 -1.42 15.55 21.55
C GLY A 475 0.07 15.86 21.75
N ILE A 476 0.90 15.91 20.71
CA ILE A 476 2.28 16.37 20.85
C ILE A 476 2.27 17.85 21.27
N PRO A 477 2.98 18.25 22.33
CA PRO A 477 3.01 19.65 22.78
C PRO A 477 3.60 20.57 21.71
N SER A 478 3.05 21.77 21.54
CA SER A 478 3.57 22.75 20.56
C SER A 478 4.96 23.33 20.92
N ALA A 479 5.45 23.06 22.13
CA ALA A 479 6.78 23.43 22.58
C ALA A 479 7.86 22.94 21.60
N ASN A 480 8.86 23.80 21.34
CA ASN A 480 9.91 23.54 20.35
C ASN A 480 9.35 23.08 18.98
N ASN A 481 8.24 23.70 18.55
CA ASN A 481 7.56 23.39 17.30
C ASN A 481 7.16 21.91 17.19
N TYR A 482 6.47 21.38 18.20
CA TYR A 482 6.09 19.96 18.24
C TYR A 482 7.28 19.00 18.24
N GLY A 483 8.40 19.43 18.81
CA GLY A 483 9.68 18.70 18.80
C GLY A 483 10.39 18.68 17.45
N ILE A 484 9.91 19.40 16.43
CA ILE A 484 10.58 19.54 15.12
C ILE A 484 11.80 20.47 15.23
N GLY A 485 11.75 21.45 16.12
CA GLY A 485 12.76 22.51 16.20
C GLY A 485 12.64 23.53 15.06
N THR A 486 13.75 24.17 14.73
CA THR A 486 13.81 25.19 13.67
C THR A 486 14.25 24.58 12.34
N LEU A 487 13.44 24.78 11.30
CA LEU A 487 13.77 24.36 9.94
C LEU A 487 14.63 25.43 9.26
N THR A 488 15.94 25.17 9.15
CA THR A 488 16.95 26.16 8.69
C THR A 488 17.10 26.24 7.17
N SER A 489 16.55 25.27 6.43
CA SER A 489 16.64 25.22 4.97
C SER A 489 15.49 24.42 4.38
N LYS A 490 15.30 24.52 3.06
CA LYS A 490 14.37 23.66 2.32
C LYS A 490 14.69 22.17 2.49
N TYR A 491 15.97 21.80 2.55
CA TYR A 491 16.40 20.41 2.73
C TYR A 491 16.04 19.88 4.12
N ALA A 492 16.27 20.67 5.17
CA ALA A 492 15.84 20.33 6.52
C ALA A 492 14.30 20.22 6.62
N ALA A 493 13.57 21.07 5.91
CA ALA A 493 12.11 21.01 5.82
C ALA A 493 11.63 19.73 5.10
N ILE A 494 12.23 19.37 3.97
CA ILE A 494 11.89 18.14 3.24
C ILE A 494 12.17 16.91 4.12
N GLU A 495 13.34 16.86 4.76
CA GLU A 495 13.72 15.77 5.64
C GLU A 495 12.73 15.62 6.82
N ALA A 496 12.32 16.74 7.44
CA ALA A 496 11.31 16.73 8.50
C ALA A 496 9.96 16.19 8.01
N VAL A 497 9.53 16.54 6.80
CA VAL A 497 8.31 16.00 6.19
C VAL A 497 8.45 14.50 5.94
N LEU A 498 9.55 14.05 5.34
CA LEU A 498 9.78 12.63 5.08
C LEU A 498 9.85 11.81 6.37
N TYR A 499 10.42 12.35 7.43
CA TYR A 499 10.40 11.73 8.75
C TYR A 499 8.98 11.62 9.31
N GLU A 500 8.18 12.69 9.25
CA GLU A 500 6.79 12.65 9.72
C GLU A 500 5.95 11.67 8.91
N ARG A 501 6.17 11.57 7.59
CA ARG A 501 5.53 10.57 6.72
C ARG A 501 5.84 9.15 7.19
N ARG A 502 7.08 8.85 7.56
CA ARG A 502 7.47 7.51 8.06
C ARG A 502 6.77 7.14 9.37
N VAL A 503 6.50 8.11 10.23
CA VAL A 503 5.82 7.89 11.52
C VAL A 503 4.31 7.79 11.32
N GLU A 504 3.73 8.79 10.65
CA GLU A 504 2.29 8.92 10.47
C GLU A 504 1.72 7.80 9.60
N LEU A 505 2.37 7.52 8.47
CA LEU A 505 1.93 6.55 7.45
C LEU A 505 2.61 5.19 7.59
N ALA A 506 3.21 4.89 8.77
CA ALA A 506 3.83 3.61 9.05
C ALA A 506 2.85 2.46 8.80
N TYR A 507 3.28 1.45 8.03
CA TYR A 507 2.52 0.25 7.68
C TYR A 507 1.25 0.50 6.84
N GLU A 508 1.21 1.59 6.06
CA GLU A 508 0.09 1.96 5.18
C GLU A 508 0.43 1.84 3.68
N GLY A 509 1.50 1.09 3.34
CA GLY A 509 1.86 0.82 1.94
C GLY A 509 2.40 2.05 1.19
N LYS A 510 2.87 3.08 1.91
CA LYS A 510 3.34 4.35 1.33
C LYS A 510 4.85 4.46 1.25
N ARG A 511 5.57 3.85 2.20
CA ARG A 511 7.01 4.07 2.38
C ARG A 511 7.84 3.72 1.15
N PHE A 512 7.50 2.64 0.45
CA PHE A 512 8.22 2.23 -0.76
C PHE A 512 8.22 3.34 -1.81
N TRP A 513 7.06 3.93 -2.07
CA TRP A 513 6.91 4.99 -3.06
C TRP A 513 7.62 6.27 -2.65
N ASP A 514 7.66 6.59 -1.36
CA ASP A 514 8.46 7.71 -0.85
C ASP A 514 9.97 7.48 -1.04
N VAL A 515 10.47 6.28 -0.72
CA VAL A 515 11.87 5.90 -0.93
C VAL A 515 12.24 5.91 -2.42
N GLN A 516 11.37 5.39 -3.28
CA GLN A 516 11.60 5.30 -4.71
C GLN A 516 11.64 6.69 -5.35
N ARG A 517 10.61 7.52 -5.15
CA ARG A 517 10.50 8.84 -5.82
C ARG A 517 11.57 9.83 -5.36
N TRP A 518 12.02 9.72 -4.11
CA TRP A 518 13.13 10.50 -3.56
C TRP A 518 14.50 9.90 -3.82
N MET A 519 14.57 8.69 -4.38
CA MET A 519 15.81 7.99 -4.68
C MET A 519 16.70 7.80 -3.45
N LEU A 520 16.13 7.20 -2.39
CA LEU A 520 16.80 7.07 -1.09
C LEU A 520 17.59 5.76 -0.89
N TYR A 521 17.53 4.84 -1.86
CA TYR A 521 18.28 3.58 -1.73
C TYR A 521 19.78 3.78 -1.87
N ASP A 522 20.20 4.60 -2.81
CA ASP A 522 21.59 4.91 -3.09
C ASP A 522 21.80 6.43 -3.07
N ASN A 523 23.06 6.86 -3.15
CA ASN A 523 23.40 8.26 -3.38
C ASN A 523 23.96 8.43 -4.80
N ALA A 524 23.47 7.62 -5.75
CA ALA A 524 23.98 7.62 -7.12
C ALA A 524 23.70 8.98 -7.77
N SER A 525 24.71 9.51 -8.48
CA SER A 525 24.50 10.67 -9.34
C SER A 525 23.85 10.16 -10.63
N LEU A 526 22.56 10.45 -10.82
CA LEU A 526 21.90 10.17 -12.09
C LEU A 526 22.47 11.07 -13.19
N PRO A 527 22.46 10.63 -14.47
CA PRO A 527 22.81 11.48 -15.60
C PRO A 527 22.00 12.79 -15.59
N GLY A 528 22.67 13.93 -15.42
CA GLY A 528 22.04 15.26 -15.33
C GLY A 528 21.67 15.72 -13.92
N ILE A 529 21.90 14.91 -12.88
CA ILE A 529 21.77 15.31 -11.47
C ILE A 529 23.17 15.37 -10.84
N VAL A 530 23.66 16.58 -10.58
CA VAL A 530 24.89 16.78 -9.80
C VAL A 530 24.57 16.58 -8.31
N GLY A 531 25.08 15.50 -7.72
CA GLY A 531 24.91 15.12 -6.31
C GLY A 531 23.61 14.34 -6.03
N GLY A 532 23.71 13.26 -5.26
CA GLY A 532 22.56 12.42 -4.90
C GLY A 532 21.62 13.08 -3.88
N THR A 533 20.32 12.79 -3.99
CA THR A 533 19.24 13.34 -3.15
C THR A 533 19.49 13.10 -1.66
N VAL A 534 19.97 11.89 -1.32
CA VAL A 534 20.32 11.49 0.05
C VAL A 534 21.28 12.48 0.71
N SER A 535 22.39 12.80 0.05
CA SER A 535 23.37 13.75 0.58
C SER A 535 22.83 15.17 0.72
N LYS A 536 22.01 15.64 -0.23
CA LYS A 536 21.37 16.96 -0.15
C LYS A 536 20.41 17.08 1.04
N LEU A 537 19.72 15.99 1.37
CA LEU A 537 18.80 15.94 2.51
C LEU A 537 19.49 15.64 3.85
N GLY A 538 20.81 15.42 3.87
CA GLY A 538 21.53 15.03 5.08
C GLY A 538 21.15 13.63 5.59
N LEU A 539 20.65 12.77 4.70
CA LEU A 539 20.25 11.40 5.01
C LEU A 539 21.40 10.42 4.78
N SER A 540 21.23 9.20 5.28
CA SER A 540 22.06 8.04 4.90
C SER A 540 21.31 7.18 3.87
N PRO A 541 22.00 6.61 2.87
CA PRO A 541 21.35 5.73 1.90
C PRO A 541 20.89 4.44 2.58
N ILE A 542 19.82 3.83 2.08
CA ILE A 542 19.35 2.53 2.59
C ILE A 542 20.33 1.41 2.21
N ASN A 543 21.01 1.51 1.08
CA ASN A 543 22.07 0.58 0.70
C ASN A 543 23.16 0.54 1.77
N GLY A 544 23.56 -0.68 2.14
CA GLY A 544 24.54 -0.92 3.21
C GLY A 544 23.94 -0.97 4.61
N THR A 545 22.67 -0.59 4.79
CA THR A 545 21.93 -0.81 6.04
C THR A 545 21.39 -2.24 6.10
N LYS A 546 20.80 -2.61 7.24
CA LYS A 546 20.08 -3.88 7.44
C LYS A 546 18.92 -3.63 8.40
N ARG A 547 17.91 -4.49 8.36
CA ARG A 547 16.88 -4.53 9.40
C ARG A 547 17.32 -5.46 10.51
N THR A 548 17.24 -4.97 11.73
CA THR A 548 17.71 -5.67 12.91
C THR A 548 16.53 -6.22 13.70
N GLY A 549 16.51 -7.54 13.84
CA GLY A 549 15.65 -8.23 14.79
C GLY A 549 16.45 -8.66 16.02
N ASN A 550 15.77 -8.81 17.16
CA ASN A 550 16.36 -9.32 18.39
C ASN A 550 15.36 -10.14 19.17
N TYR A 551 15.86 -11.12 19.93
CA TYR A 551 15.09 -11.76 20.96
C TYR A 551 15.09 -10.92 22.24
N LEU A 552 13.92 -10.84 22.88
CA LEU A 552 13.84 -10.61 24.32
C LEU A 552 14.11 -11.95 25.00
N GLN A 553 15.24 -12.10 25.68
CA GLN A 553 15.68 -13.37 26.28
C GLN A 553 15.64 -13.29 27.80
N TYR A 554 15.05 -14.30 28.46
CA TYR A 554 15.18 -14.48 29.90
C TYR A 554 16.66 -14.65 30.30
N LYS A 555 17.11 -13.88 31.30
CA LYS A 555 18.53 -13.81 31.69
C LYS A 555 19.06 -15.11 32.28
N ASN A 556 18.23 -15.84 33.02
CA ASN A 556 18.68 -17.04 33.73
C ASN A 556 18.40 -18.29 32.89
N THR A 557 19.08 -19.38 33.25
CA THR A 557 18.78 -20.70 32.71
C THR A 557 17.47 -21.21 33.30
N ALA A 558 16.52 -21.59 32.44
CA ALA A 558 15.26 -22.17 32.87
C ALA A 558 15.42 -23.65 33.25
N ALA A 559 14.51 -24.15 34.10
CA ALA A 559 14.47 -25.57 34.44
C ALA A 559 14.10 -26.47 33.25
N SER A 560 13.30 -25.96 32.30
CA SER A 560 12.88 -26.67 31.08
C SER A 560 12.59 -25.69 29.95
N SER A 561 12.83 -26.11 28.71
CA SER A 561 12.42 -25.41 27.49
C SER A 561 10.91 -25.45 27.22
N THR A 562 10.15 -26.32 27.88
CA THR A 562 8.70 -26.48 27.66
C THR A 562 7.84 -25.73 28.67
N THR A 563 8.43 -25.20 29.74
CA THR A 563 7.72 -24.51 30.82
C THR A 563 8.23 -23.08 30.93
N ASP A 564 7.34 -22.11 30.79
CA ASP A 564 7.69 -20.70 30.86
C ASP A 564 8.10 -20.30 32.30
N PRO A 565 9.37 -19.88 32.51
CA PRO A 565 9.91 -19.57 33.84
C PRO A 565 9.32 -18.31 34.48
N LEU A 566 8.64 -17.45 33.71
CA LEU A 566 8.12 -16.17 34.22
C LEU A 566 6.60 -16.13 34.29
N THR A 567 5.88 -17.23 34.00
CA THR A 567 4.40 -17.28 34.00
C THR A 567 3.78 -16.62 35.23
N ALA A 568 4.23 -16.98 36.44
CA ALA A 568 3.72 -16.40 37.68
C ALA A 568 4.19 -14.95 37.90
N ALA A 569 5.47 -14.67 37.63
CA ALA A 569 6.06 -13.34 37.85
C ALA A 569 5.47 -12.27 36.92
N ARG A 570 5.07 -12.66 35.71
CA ARG A 570 4.48 -11.76 34.70
C ARG A 570 2.97 -11.59 34.81
N ALA A 571 2.30 -12.36 35.68
CA ALA A 571 0.84 -12.37 35.77
C ALA A 571 0.22 -11.02 36.21
N SER A 572 0.97 -10.21 36.98
CA SER A 572 0.54 -8.86 37.41
C SER A 572 1.07 -7.73 36.54
N ILE A 573 1.91 -8.03 35.54
CA ILE A 573 2.56 -7.04 34.70
C ILE A 573 1.66 -6.75 33.50
N ILE A 574 1.09 -5.54 33.48
CA ILE A 574 0.22 -5.07 32.41
C ILE A 574 0.45 -3.59 32.13
N VAL A 575 0.56 -3.26 30.85
CA VAL A 575 0.51 -1.92 30.30
C VAL A 575 -0.77 -1.80 29.49
N ASP A 576 -1.72 -1.03 30.00
CA ASP A 576 -2.95 -0.65 29.29
C ASP A 576 -2.80 0.81 28.85
N TYR A 577 -2.74 1.01 27.54
CA TYR A 577 -2.53 2.32 26.90
C TYR A 577 -3.63 3.34 27.22
N ASP A 578 -4.80 2.87 27.69
CA ASP A 578 -5.94 3.70 28.02
C ASP A 578 -6.12 3.90 29.53
N SER A 579 -5.21 3.35 30.34
CA SER A 579 -5.22 3.48 31.80
C SER A 579 -4.79 4.87 32.27
N ALA A 580 -5.45 5.37 33.32
CA ALA A 580 -4.99 6.56 34.04
C ALA A 580 -3.60 6.36 34.69
N ASN A 581 -3.20 5.11 34.96
CA ASN A 581 -1.92 4.75 35.56
C ASN A 581 -0.86 4.34 34.51
N PHE A 582 -1.08 4.66 33.24
CA PHE A 582 -0.25 4.20 32.11
C PHE A 582 1.26 4.42 32.32
N GLN A 583 1.68 5.61 32.77
CA GLN A 583 3.11 5.90 33.01
C GLN A 583 3.72 5.06 34.15
N THR A 584 2.95 4.83 35.22
CA THR A 584 3.36 3.93 36.32
C THR A 584 3.49 2.50 35.83
N GLN A 585 2.56 2.04 34.98
CA GLN A 585 2.61 0.70 34.38
C GLN A 585 3.84 0.52 33.49
N LEU A 586 4.18 1.51 32.66
CA LEU A 586 5.40 1.49 31.84
C LEU A 586 6.67 1.43 32.72
N THR A 587 6.70 2.18 33.82
CA THR A 587 7.83 2.16 34.77
C THR A 587 7.99 0.79 35.43
N THR A 588 6.88 0.18 35.86
CA THR A 588 6.85 -1.19 36.40
C THR A 588 7.32 -2.21 35.36
N LEU A 589 6.88 -2.07 34.10
CA LEU A 589 7.32 -2.94 33.01
C LEU A 589 8.82 -2.80 32.74
N ALA A 590 9.35 -1.57 32.74
CA ALA A 590 10.78 -1.32 32.56
C ALA A 590 11.60 -1.95 33.68
N ALA A 591 11.16 -1.85 34.94
CA ALA A 591 11.79 -2.55 36.07
C ALA A 591 11.75 -4.07 35.88
N PHE A 592 10.61 -4.62 35.45
CA PHE A 592 10.48 -6.05 35.13
C PHE A 592 11.43 -6.50 34.02
N TYR A 593 11.55 -5.71 32.95
CA TYR A 593 12.49 -5.97 31.85
C TYR A 593 13.93 -5.99 32.34
N ASN A 594 14.34 -4.96 33.08
CA ASN A 594 15.70 -4.87 33.62
C ASN A 594 16.03 -6.00 34.60
N ALA A 595 15.05 -6.48 35.37
CA ALA A 595 15.24 -7.60 36.28
C ALA A 595 15.37 -8.94 35.54
N ASN A 596 14.56 -9.18 34.49
CA ASN A 596 14.35 -10.52 33.95
C ASN A 596 14.93 -10.77 32.56
N PHE A 597 15.13 -9.74 31.74
CA PHE A 597 15.45 -9.91 30.32
C PHE A 597 16.78 -9.30 29.91
N THR A 598 17.43 -9.93 28.94
CA THR A 598 18.52 -9.35 28.16
C THR A 598 18.12 -9.37 26.68
N ARG A 599 18.77 -8.52 25.88
CA ARG A 599 18.66 -8.59 24.42
C ARG A 599 19.64 -9.63 23.89
N THR A 600 19.21 -10.43 22.93
CA THR A 600 20.08 -11.37 22.23
C THR A 600 19.81 -11.33 20.74
N ASP A 601 20.86 -11.47 19.93
CA ASP A 601 20.74 -11.53 18.48
C ASP A 601 19.94 -12.75 18.03
N LEU A 602 19.35 -12.62 16.85
CA LEU A 602 18.64 -13.73 16.23
C LEU A 602 19.60 -14.85 15.83
N ILE A 603 19.14 -16.10 15.90
CA ILE A 603 19.91 -17.24 15.38
C ILE A 603 20.06 -17.09 13.86
N THR A 604 18.95 -16.75 13.20
CA THR A 604 18.92 -16.34 11.80
C THR A 604 18.59 -14.86 11.76
N ALA A 605 19.48 -14.04 11.20
CA ALA A 605 19.25 -12.61 11.08
C ALA A 605 17.95 -12.31 10.33
N MET A 606 17.28 -11.22 10.73
CA MET A 606 16.01 -10.78 10.13
C MET A 606 16.15 -10.58 8.61
N ASP A 607 17.26 -9.96 8.20
CA ASP A 607 17.71 -9.95 6.81
C ASP A 607 18.83 -10.97 6.63
N ASN A 608 18.55 -12.02 5.86
CA ASN A 608 19.49 -13.09 5.59
C ASN A 608 19.31 -13.65 4.18
N PHE A 609 20.37 -14.27 3.67
CA PHE A 609 20.34 -15.09 2.46
C PHE A 609 21.03 -16.42 2.77
N ALA A 610 20.33 -17.53 2.56
CA ALA A 610 20.79 -18.86 2.95
C ALA A 610 21.27 -18.95 4.42
N GLY A 611 20.58 -18.23 5.33
CA GLY A 611 20.89 -18.19 6.77
C GLY A 611 22.00 -17.22 7.17
N ALA A 612 22.78 -16.67 6.23
CA ALA A 612 23.81 -15.69 6.52
C ALA A 612 23.23 -14.26 6.54
N PRO A 613 23.60 -13.39 7.50
CA PRO A 613 23.16 -12.00 7.53
C PRO A 613 23.57 -11.26 6.25
N VAL A 614 22.69 -10.41 5.73
CA VAL A 614 22.97 -9.58 4.56
C VAL A 614 22.59 -8.13 4.81
N ASN A 615 23.33 -7.22 4.18
CA ASN A 615 22.93 -5.82 4.09
C ASN A 615 22.11 -5.58 2.83
N ILE A 616 21.22 -4.60 2.89
CA ILE A 616 20.41 -4.17 1.75
C ILE A 616 21.32 -3.68 0.63
N LYS A 617 21.07 -4.19 -0.59
CA LYS A 617 21.64 -3.69 -1.83
C LYS A 617 20.57 -3.61 -2.91
N PHE A 618 20.19 -2.40 -3.25
CA PHE A 618 19.29 -2.03 -4.33
C PHE A 618 20.10 -1.40 -5.47
N ASN A 619 19.94 -1.91 -6.68
CA ASN A 619 20.68 -1.42 -7.84
C ASN A 619 19.92 -0.25 -8.51
N PRO A 620 20.61 0.73 -9.10
CA PRO A 620 19.97 1.90 -9.71
C PRO A 620 18.91 1.58 -10.77
N ASN A 621 19.06 0.48 -11.51
CA ASN A 621 18.06 0.07 -12.51
C ASN A 621 16.72 -0.36 -11.90
N TYR A 622 16.65 -0.66 -10.60
CA TYR A 622 15.41 -1.10 -9.95
C TYR A 622 14.46 0.05 -9.60
N TYR A 623 14.90 1.31 -9.68
CA TYR A 623 14.03 2.45 -9.45
C TYR A 623 12.86 2.48 -10.44
N ILE A 624 13.07 2.07 -11.69
CA ILE A 624 12.04 1.85 -12.69
C ILE A 624 12.25 0.48 -13.32
N SER A 625 11.24 -0.38 -13.26
CA SER A 625 11.32 -1.75 -13.79
C SER A 625 11.50 -1.76 -15.31
N GLY A 626 12.19 -2.80 -15.79
CA GLY A 626 12.15 -3.20 -17.19
C GLY A 626 10.81 -3.84 -17.55
N LEU A 627 10.60 -4.04 -18.84
CA LEU A 627 9.51 -4.86 -19.38
C LEU A 627 9.90 -6.33 -19.37
N ASN A 628 8.96 -7.19 -18.97
CA ASN A 628 9.18 -8.63 -18.97
C ASN A 628 9.31 -9.20 -20.39
N THR A 629 10.06 -10.30 -20.53
CA THR A 629 10.23 -11.09 -21.77
C THR A 629 8.92 -11.30 -22.54
N ALA A 630 7.84 -11.66 -21.84
CA ALA A 630 6.54 -11.90 -22.47
C ALA A 630 5.98 -10.65 -23.15
N VAL A 631 6.16 -9.47 -22.56
CA VAL A 631 5.71 -8.18 -23.10
C VAL A 631 6.54 -7.80 -24.33
N LEU A 632 7.86 -7.87 -24.24
CA LEU A 632 8.77 -7.49 -25.34
C LEU A 632 8.65 -8.42 -26.54
N THR A 633 8.44 -9.73 -26.31
CA THR A 633 8.29 -10.70 -27.40
C THR A 633 7.00 -10.48 -28.18
N GLN A 634 5.91 -10.08 -27.49
CA GLN A 634 4.62 -9.84 -28.12
C GLN A 634 4.49 -8.44 -28.73
N ASN A 635 5.28 -7.49 -28.23
CA ASN A 635 5.21 -6.09 -28.64
C ASN A 635 6.63 -5.61 -28.98
N PRO A 636 7.24 -6.10 -30.08
CA PRO A 636 8.64 -5.85 -30.41
C PRO A 636 8.97 -4.37 -30.69
N TRP A 637 7.96 -3.52 -30.89
CA TRP A 637 8.13 -2.07 -31.03
C TRP A 637 8.29 -1.34 -29.68
N LEU A 638 8.03 -2.01 -28.54
CA LEU A 638 8.23 -1.41 -27.22
C LEU A 638 9.71 -1.42 -26.84
N LEU A 639 10.23 -0.25 -26.51
CA LEU A 639 11.60 -0.09 -26.05
C LEU A 639 11.76 -0.55 -24.60
N GLN A 640 12.81 -1.33 -24.33
CA GLN A 640 13.22 -1.71 -22.98
C GLN A 640 13.73 -0.50 -22.19
N THR A 641 13.47 -0.44 -20.88
CA THR A 641 13.91 0.65 -19.98
C THR A 641 15.43 0.66 -19.84
N VAL A 642 16.05 1.85 -19.90
CA VAL A 642 17.50 2.02 -19.65
C VAL A 642 17.88 1.40 -18.29
N GLY A 643 18.95 0.59 -18.29
CA GLY A 643 19.42 -0.17 -17.13
C GLY A 643 18.91 -1.61 -17.06
N TRP A 644 17.97 -1.99 -17.94
CA TRP A 644 17.53 -3.37 -18.15
C TRP A 644 17.91 -3.84 -19.54
N ASN A 645 18.19 -5.13 -19.68
CA ASN A 645 18.46 -5.77 -20.96
C ASN A 645 17.16 -6.31 -21.58
N ASP A 646 17.07 -6.28 -22.90
CA ASP A 646 15.98 -6.89 -23.66
C ASP A 646 16.12 -8.43 -23.72
N ASN A 647 15.22 -9.08 -24.47
CA ASN A 647 15.21 -10.54 -24.60
C ASN A 647 16.42 -11.12 -25.36
N PHE A 648 17.17 -10.28 -26.09
CA PHE A 648 18.36 -10.65 -26.84
C PHE A 648 19.65 -10.24 -26.13
N GLY A 649 19.55 -9.69 -24.91
CA GLY A 649 20.67 -9.20 -24.13
C GLY A 649 21.14 -7.79 -24.52
N GLY A 650 20.42 -7.11 -25.42
CA GLY A 650 20.69 -5.72 -25.79
C GLY A 650 20.30 -4.75 -24.67
N PRO A 651 21.04 -3.64 -24.46
CA PRO A 651 20.69 -2.66 -23.43
C PRO A 651 19.42 -1.90 -23.79
N GLY A 652 18.57 -1.66 -22.80
CA GLY A 652 17.37 -0.84 -22.96
C GLY A 652 17.68 0.60 -23.33
N THR A 653 16.80 1.19 -24.13
CA THR A 653 16.96 2.52 -24.74
C THR A 653 15.86 3.51 -24.36
N PHE A 654 14.82 3.08 -23.65
CA PHE A 654 13.76 3.97 -23.16
C PHE A 654 14.22 4.73 -21.92
N ASN A 655 14.34 6.05 -22.05
CA ASN A 655 14.70 6.94 -20.96
C ASN A 655 13.45 7.46 -20.24
N TYR A 656 13.23 7.04 -19.00
CA TYR A 656 12.07 7.43 -18.20
C TYR A 656 12.15 8.87 -17.66
N GLN A 657 13.28 9.55 -17.81
CA GLN A 657 13.48 10.93 -17.32
C GLN A 657 13.54 11.97 -18.46
N GLU A 658 13.18 11.60 -19.69
CA GLU A 658 13.17 12.47 -20.88
C GLU A 658 11.79 12.63 -21.52
#